data_AF-A0AAE0S2K7-F1
#
_entry.id   AF-A0AAE0S2K7-F1
#
_cell.length_a   1.000
_cell.length_b   1.000
_cell.length_c   1.000
_cell.angle_alpha   90.00
_cell.angle_beta   90.00
_cell.angle_gamma   90.00
#
_symmetry.space_group_name_H-M   'P 1'
#
loop_
_entity.id
_entity.type
_entity.pdbx_description
1 polymer ?
#
loop_
_entity_poly.entity_id
_entity_poly.type
_entity_poly.pdbx_seq_one_letter_code
_entity_poly.pdbx_strand_id
1 'polypeptide(L)'
;MKTARNTRKNQLGSDTDAVTSSEGERGHIPLIVDLDNTFLRTDLFFESVIAFVKKNPLRILIVIRWLLYGLPELKYRLAEATPLNIELLPVNPEFMDFLKQQKKERRIMLFTGATEKYARQIAEHYPIFDSVHASTRGVNFTASKKITLLKQMGIEQFDYAGDRRTDMKIFRISDRPLIVNPSPYLRIRCKTLNGYSVFDSSSPFRYFFTAIKPLYWLKNVQVILPMMIYRATDITSHMYTLLTAFIVLCFADSALFVVHALLNVQQHRAHSRKKHRPVPAGKIGIGEAVIFCVILLLMYMVGIYLQPSLYFTELTVAYIVCGVLYSFISYRNIVSDMLAVAGFAALPMLGGFTLTDITVSSHPSILLLLLGSSVAGALYYIFRRSRERTGSTTGVVIGKAYNIYSSFSSIPRFHLTSSEDCEAQIARLSEAREAVLHEIRESEEHSTQFMGEELVKIFETHRLILNDRQILPKARQLIESRQINAEWALNEVIEKISSEFRKIQDNYIKSRFNDIRQVLERVMDFLQQKSAPPMFSGDEAMILIKEDFSPTEITALMNGNILGIATEYGGEKSHTAIMCQSLGIPLIVGLSGIIGKIPDFEEIILDTETCEIIRQPDTAVIQKKRARIEQLEGRRRRLKLGIDKLCILKDGTEVSLEANVDFIKEAQKVKEYNISGIGLLRSEILFMSYKKSPSEEEQYRQLRKILTAAGGKPVTVRTWDLGADKSADFFPAIHNEVNPALGLRAIRICLREPEFFKTQLRPLVRLSAEFQVKILLPMISGIHEITRSREYINEIADEMGIESARIKVGSMVETPAAAINIEEVLEYSDFISIGSNDLVQYTLGIDRANEYVSHLYTPYHPSVIKILDQVIKAANFFEREVVVCGEIPATP
;
A
#
# COMPACT_ATOMS: atom_id res chain seq x y z
N MET A 1 -4.43 -38.08 -34.81
CA MET A 1 -5.80 -37.49 -34.72
C MET A 1 -5.86 -36.23 -33.82
N LYS A 2 -4.94 -35.26 -33.99
CA LYS A 2 -4.93 -33.97 -33.25
C LYS A 2 -4.97 -32.72 -34.14
N THR A 3 -5.10 -32.89 -35.46
CA THR A 3 -5.05 -31.81 -36.45
C THR A 3 -6.40 -31.42 -37.06
N ALA A 4 -7.51 -32.08 -36.67
CA ALA A 4 -8.85 -31.80 -37.23
C ALA A 4 -9.79 -31.03 -36.29
N ARG A 5 -9.35 -30.63 -35.08
CA ARG A 5 -10.18 -29.88 -34.11
C ARG A 5 -9.89 -28.38 -34.04
N ASN A 6 -8.81 -27.90 -34.65
CA ASN A 6 -8.44 -26.47 -34.65
C ASN A 6 -9.06 -25.66 -35.80
N THR A 7 -9.61 -26.29 -36.82
CA THR A 7 -10.22 -25.60 -37.97
C THR A 7 -11.69 -25.22 -37.79
N ARG A 8 -12.33 -25.56 -36.65
CA ARG A 8 -13.70 -25.14 -36.32
C ARG A 8 -13.82 -24.06 -35.24
N LYS A 9 -12.71 -23.59 -34.66
CA LYS A 9 -12.70 -22.49 -33.67
C LYS A 9 -12.34 -21.11 -34.26
N ASN A 10 -11.87 -21.04 -35.50
CA ASN A 10 -11.49 -19.79 -36.17
C ASN A 10 -12.62 -19.16 -37.03
N GLN A 11 -13.89 -19.52 -36.81
CA GLN A 11 -15.05 -18.88 -37.47
C GLN A 11 -16.00 -18.18 -36.49
N LEU A 12 -15.54 -17.86 -35.28
CA LEU A 12 -16.34 -17.09 -34.29
C LEU A 12 -15.57 -15.93 -33.65
N GLY A 13 -14.48 -15.49 -34.30
CA GLY A 13 -13.67 -14.35 -33.88
C GLY A 13 -13.38 -13.46 -35.07
N SER A 14 -14.39 -12.69 -35.52
CA SER A 14 -14.21 -11.59 -36.48
C SER A 14 -15.33 -10.54 -36.44
N ASP A 15 -16.19 -10.51 -35.41
CA ASP A 15 -17.33 -9.58 -35.36
C ASP A 15 -17.04 -8.29 -34.58
N THR A 16 -15.87 -8.16 -33.94
CA THR A 16 -15.48 -6.93 -33.22
C THR A 16 -14.86 -5.86 -34.14
N ASP A 17 -14.26 -6.26 -35.26
CA ASP A 17 -13.55 -5.36 -36.17
C ASP A 17 -14.44 -4.76 -37.26
N ALA A 18 -15.69 -5.22 -37.39
CA ALA A 18 -16.66 -4.73 -38.37
C ALA A 18 -17.44 -3.48 -37.89
N VAL A 19 -17.19 -2.99 -36.67
CA VAL A 19 -17.98 -1.91 -36.04
C VAL A 19 -17.52 -0.50 -36.47
N THR A 20 -16.28 -0.34 -36.94
CA THR A 20 -15.64 0.98 -37.11
C THR A 20 -15.83 1.64 -38.48
N SER A 21 -16.43 0.97 -39.48
CA SER A 21 -16.43 1.46 -40.87
C SER A 21 -17.73 2.14 -41.35
N SER A 22 -18.74 2.36 -40.48
CA SER A 22 -20.04 2.97 -40.88
C SER A 22 -20.51 4.16 -40.02
N GLU A 23 -19.63 4.75 -39.19
CA GLU A 23 -20.05 5.61 -38.08
C GLU A 23 -20.28 7.10 -38.44
N GLY A 24 -19.78 7.59 -39.58
CA GLY A 24 -19.80 9.02 -39.92
C GLY A 24 -21.18 9.65 -40.24
N GLU A 25 -22.22 8.87 -40.48
CA GLU A 25 -23.55 9.38 -40.91
C GLU A 25 -24.64 9.35 -39.79
N ARG A 26 -24.33 8.89 -38.57
CA ARG A 26 -25.36 8.59 -37.53
C ARG A 26 -25.41 9.53 -36.32
N GLY A 27 -24.73 10.67 -36.34
CA GLY A 27 -24.65 11.60 -35.19
C GLY A 27 -26.01 12.09 -34.64
N HIS A 28 -27.10 12.01 -35.40
CA HIS A 28 -28.42 12.46 -34.95
C HIS A 28 -29.27 11.40 -34.23
N ILE A 29 -28.91 10.10 -34.29
CA ILE A 29 -29.73 9.01 -33.71
C ILE A 29 -29.38 8.82 -32.22
N PRO A 30 -30.34 8.98 -31.29
CA PRO A 30 -30.08 8.82 -29.86
C PRO A 30 -29.72 7.38 -29.49
N LEU A 31 -28.78 7.24 -28.55
CA LEU A 31 -28.41 5.95 -27.96
C LEU A 31 -29.11 5.75 -26.62
N ILE A 32 -29.91 4.71 -26.52
CA ILE A 32 -30.58 4.32 -25.28
C ILE A 32 -29.77 3.22 -24.61
N VAL A 33 -29.49 3.39 -23.33
CA VAL A 33 -28.64 2.49 -22.55
C VAL A 33 -29.41 1.95 -21.36
N ASP A 34 -29.41 0.63 -21.16
CA ASP A 34 -29.80 0.00 -19.90
C ASP A 34 -28.65 0.05 -18.88
N LEU A 35 -28.99 -0.03 -17.59
CA LEU A 35 -28.04 0.16 -16.50
C LEU A 35 -27.46 -1.17 -15.99
N ASP A 36 -28.32 -2.04 -15.48
CA ASP A 36 -27.94 -3.29 -14.83
C ASP A 36 -27.33 -4.25 -15.86
N ASN A 37 -26.21 -4.90 -15.54
CA ASN A 37 -25.44 -5.82 -16.41
C ASN A 37 -25.01 -5.27 -17.80
N THR A 38 -25.35 -4.02 -18.12
CA THR A 38 -25.03 -3.33 -19.36
C THR A 38 -23.96 -2.26 -19.09
N PHE A 39 -24.35 -1.13 -18.48
CA PHE A 39 -23.41 -0.11 -18.01
C PHE A 39 -22.61 -0.60 -16.80
N LEU A 40 -23.30 -1.20 -15.83
CA LEU A 40 -22.70 -1.86 -14.69
C LEU A 40 -22.47 -3.35 -15.01
N ARG A 41 -21.44 -3.95 -14.43
CA ARG A 41 -21.22 -5.41 -14.42
C ARG A 41 -21.93 -6.12 -13.26
N THR A 42 -22.96 -5.48 -12.71
CA THR A 42 -23.76 -5.98 -11.60
C THR A 42 -25.20 -5.53 -11.77
N ASP A 43 -26.11 -6.13 -11.00
CA ASP A 43 -27.52 -5.77 -10.95
C ASP A 43 -27.81 -5.14 -9.58
N LEU A 44 -28.29 -3.89 -9.61
CA LEU A 44 -28.50 -3.08 -8.42
C LEU A 44 -29.54 -3.67 -7.46
N PHE A 45 -30.51 -4.43 -7.96
CA PHE A 45 -31.47 -5.10 -7.09
C PHE A 45 -30.78 -6.12 -6.19
N PHE A 46 -29.91 -6.97 -6.75
CA PHE A 46 -29.16 -7.94 -5.97
C PHE A 46 -28.13 -7.28 -5.04
N GLU A 47 -27.49 -6.19 -5.48
CA GLU A 47 -26.62 -5.37 -4.61
C GLU A 47 -27.38 -4.86 -3.38
N SER A 48 -28.56 -4.27 -3.56
CA SER A 48 -29.39 -3.77 -2.46
C SER A 48 -29.86 -4.89 -1.53
N VAL A 49 -30.23 -6.07 -2.08
CA VAL A 49 -30.62 -7.22 -1.25
C VAL A 49 -29.45 -7.69 -0.39
N ILE A 50 -28.26 -7.89 -0.96
CA ILE A 50 -27.08 -8.35 -0.21
C ILE A 50 -26.66 -7.30 0.83
N ALA A 51 -26.65 -6.02 0.47
CA ALA A 51 -26.38 -4.93 1.40
C ALA A 51 -27.41 -4.89 2.55
N PHE A 52 -28.68 -5.15 2.27
CA PHE A 52 -29.75 -5.16 3.26
C PHE A 52 -29.58 -6.33 4.23
N VAL A 53 -29.33 -7.54 3.69
CA VAL A 53 -29.08 -8.75 4.48
C VAL A 53 -27.87 -8.57 5.37
N LYS A 54 -26.76 -8.00 4.85
CA LYS A 54 -25.57 -7.72 5.65
C LYS A 54 -25.88 -6.78 6.82
N LYS A 55 -26.60 -5.69 6.57
CA LYS A 55 -26.90 -4.67 7.57
C LYS A 55 -27.95 -5.14 8.59
N ASN A 56 -28.91 -5.96 8.16
CA ASN A 56 -30.04 -6.39 8.98
C ASN A 56 -30.38 -7.88 8.75
N PRO A 57 -29.53 -8.83 9.21
CA PRO A 57 -29.71 -10.26 8.92
C PRO A 57 -31.06 -10.80 9.41
N LEU A 58 -31.51 -10.36 10.59
CA LEU A 58 -32.77 -10.79 11.19
C LEU A 58 -34.02 -10.22 10.49
N ARG A 59 -33.87 -9.19 9.65
CA ARG A 59 -35.00 -8.53 8.96
C ARG A 59 -35.23 -9.04 7.54
N ILE A 60 -34.55 -10.10 7.11
CA ILE A 60 -34.71 -10.66 5.76
C ILE A 60 -36.16 -11.09 5.46
N LEU A 61 -36.91 -11.55 6.48
CA LEU A 61 -38.32 -11.91 6.34
C LEU A 61 -39.23 -10.73 5.96
N ILE A 62 -38.82 -9.49 6.26
CA ILE A 62 -39.54 -8.28 5.86
C ILE A 62 -39.51 -8.11 4.33
N VAL A 63 -38.47 -8.60 3.66
CA VAL A 63 -38.36 -8.59 2.18
C VAL A 63 -39.52 -9.38 1.55
N ILE A 64 -39.90 -10.51 2.16
CA ILE A 64 -41.05 -11.31 1.71
C ILE A 64 -42.34 -10.49 1.83
N ARG A 65 -42.52 -9.79 2.95
CA ARG A 65 -43.65 -8.88 3.15
C ARG A 65 -43.68 -7.78 2.09
N TRP A 66 -42.54 -7.17 1.74
CA TRP A 66 -42.48 -6.16 0.69
C TRP A 66 -42.78 -6.72 -0.69
N LEU A 67 -42.35 -7.95 -0.98
CA LEU A 67 -42.65 -8.63 -2.23
C LEU A 67 -44.16 -8.87 -2.42
N LEU A 68 -44.91 -9.11 -1.33
CA LEU A 68 -46.38 -9.25 -1.39
C LEU A 68 -47.09 -7.95 -1.84
N TYR A 69 -46.47 -6.78 -1.64
CA TYR A 69 -46.96 -5.51 -2.18
C TYR A 69 -46.52 -5.26 -3.63
N GLY A 70 -45.78 -6.20 -4.23
CA GLY A 70 -45.30 -6.15 -5.61
C GLY A 70 -43.82 -5.79 -5.75
N LEU A 71 -43.23 -6.23 -6.88
CA LEU A 71 -41.82 -6.02 -7.20
C LEU A 71 -41.38 -4.53 -7.22
N PRO A 72 -42.19 -3.57 -7.70
CA PRO A 72 -41.82 -2.15 -7.67
C PRO A 72 -41.69 -1.61 -6.25
N GLU A 73 -42.63 -1.96 -5.36
CA GLU A 73 -42.60 -1.53 -3.97
C GLU A 73 -41.41 -2.16 -3.23
N LEU A 74 -41.09 -3.42 -3.53
CA LEU A 74 -39.88 -4.07 -3.03
C LEU A 74 -38.59 -3.33 -3.44
N LYS A 75 -38.42 -3.03 -4.73
CA LYS A 75 -37.25 -2.30 -5.25
C LYS A 75 -37.11 -0.92 -4.62
N TYR A 76 -38.23 -0.21 -4.46
CA TYR A 76 -38.26 1.10 -3.83
C TYR A 76 -37.86 1.03 -2.35
N ARG A 77 -38.46 0.13 -1.56
CA ARG A 77 -38.15 -0.02 -0.12
C ARG A 77 -36.73 -0.48 0.14
N LEU A 78 -36.19 -1.36 -0.71
CA LEU A 78 -34.78 -1.73 -0.65
C LEU A 78 -33.87 -0.53 -0.92
N ALA A 79 -34.14 0.26 -1.96
CA ALA A 79 -33.34 1.45 -2.27
C ALA A 79 -33.38 2.52 -1.15
N GLU A 80 -34.48 2.61 -0.40
CA GLU A 80 -34.59 3.45 0.79
C GLU A 80 -33.79 2.89 1.98
N ALA A 81 -33.89 1.59 2.23
CA ALA A 81 -33.23 0.96 3.38
C ALA A 81 -31.71 0.82 3.23
N THR A 82 -31.18 0.78 1.99
CA THR A 82 -29.76 0.53 1.71
C THR A 82 -29.15 1.60 0.79
N PRO A 83 -28.43 2.60 1.32
CA PRO A 83 -27.58 3.44 0.47
C PRO A 83 -26.42 2.59 -0.07
N LEU A 84 -26.24 2.57 -1.40
CA LEU A 84 -25.09 1.94 -2.05
C LEU A 84 -24.02 3.00 -2.31
N ASN A 85 -22.75 2.65 -2.12
CA ASN A 85 -21.65 3.50 -2.55
C ASN A 85 -21.45 3.32 -4.06
N ILE A 86 -21.80 4.34 -4.83
CA ILE A 86 -21.78 4.33 -6.30
C ILE A 86 -20.36 4.23 -6.86
N GLU A 87 -19.38 4.86 -6.21
CA GLU A 87 -17.97 4.88 -6.65
C GLU A 87 -17.34 3.49 -6.67
N LEU A 88 -17.84 2.60 -5.81
CA LEU A 88 -17.36 1.24 -5.68
C LEU A 88 -18.08 0.29 -6.64
N LEU A 89 -19.08 0.70 -7.41
CA LEU A 89 -19.80 -0.22 -8.31
C LEU A 89 -18.93 -0.60 -9.52
N PRO A 90 -18.95 -1.87 -9.97
CA PRO A 90 -18.12 -2.31 -11.08
C PRO A 90 -18.73 -1.85 -12.41
N VAL A 91 -18.17 -0.79 -13.00
CA VAL A 91 -18.55 -0.32 -14.34
C VAL A 91 -17.92 -1.22 -15.40
N ASN A 92 -18.59 -1.37 -16.54
CA ASN A 92 -18.02 -2.06 -17.71
C ASN A 92 -17.06 -1.13 -18.47
N PRO A 93 -15.72 -1.31 -18.39
CA PRO A 93 -14.75 -0.36 -18.95
C PRO A 93 -14.83 -0.26 -20.48
N GLU A 94 -14.93 -1.40 -21.18
CA GLU A 94 -15.03 -1.43 -22.65
C GLU A 94 -16.26 -0.68 -23.15
N PHE A 95 -17.40 -0.89 -22.47
CA PHE A 95 -18.63 -0.21 -22.81
C PHE A 95 -18.63 1.26 -22.39
N MET A 96 -17.99 1.61 -21.26
CA MET A 96 -17.81 3.00 -20.83
C MET A 96 -16.98 3.81 -21.84
N ASP A 97 -15.90 3.23 -22.36
CA ASP A 97 -15.06 3.90 -23.35
C ASP A 97 -15.81 4.09 -24.68
N PHE A 98 -16.61 3.10 -25.08
CA PHE A 98 -17.56 3.23 -26.20
C PHE A 98 -18.56 4.38 -25.97
N LEU A 99 -19.23 4.44 -24.81
CA LEU A 99 -20.19 5.50 -24.51
C LEU A 99 -19.55 6.90 -24.53
N LYS A 100 -18.32 7.04 -24.01
CA LYS A 100 -17.59 8.33 -24.05
C LYS A 100 -17.29 8.82 -25.47
N GLN A 101 -17.00 7.90 -26.38
CA GLN A 101 -16.80 8.25 -27.79
C GLN A 101 -18.12 8.71 -28.42
N GLN A 102 -19.18 7.92 -28.23
CA GLN A 102 -20.50 8.20 -28.78
C GLN A 102 -21.12 9.50 -28.23
N LYS A 103 -20.79 9.88 -27.00
CA LYS A 103 -21.28 11.09 -26.36
C LYS A 103 -20.88 12.38 -27.09
N LYS A 104 -19.79 12.35 -27.86
CA LYS A 104 -19.34 13.51 -28.65
C LYS A 104 -20.23 13.78 -29.86
N GLU A 105 -20.89 12.76 -30.37
CA GLU A 105 -21.60 12.81 -31.65
C GLU A 105 -23.10 12.76 -31.48
N ARG A 106 -23.61 12.09 -30.43
CA ARG A 106 -25.05 11.88 -30.21
C ARG A 106 -25.48 11.97 -28.75
N ARG A 107 -26.79 12.11 -28.55
CA ARG A 107 -27.44 12.05 -27.23
C ARG A 107 -27.45 10.62 -26.68
N ILE A 108 -27.16 10.48 -25.39
CA ILE A 108 -27.18 9.19 -24.67
C ILE A 108 -28.21 9.27 -23.55
N MET A 109 -29.19 8.37 -23.56
CA MET A 109 -30.30 8.36 -22.60
C MET A 109 -30.27 7.08 -21.77
N LEU A 110 -30.42 7.20 -20.45
CA LEU A 110 -30.44 6.06 -19.53
C LEU A 110 -31.88 5.58 -19.33
N PHE A 111 -32.19 4.37 -19.81
CA PHE A 111 -33.52 3.75 -19.66
C PHE A 111 -33.38 2.46 -18.86
N THR A 112 -33.72 2.51 -17.56
CA THR A 112 -33.40 1.43 -16.64
C THR A 112 -34.58 0.88 -15.84
N GLY A 113 -34.57 -0.43 -15.63
CA GLY A 113 -35.46 -1.11 -14.68
C GLY A 113 -35.06 -0.90 -13.21
N ALA A 114 -33.94 -0.23 -12.93
CA ALA A 114 -33.50 0.12 -11.58
C ALA A 114 -34.36 1.24 -10.97
N THR A 115 -34.30 1.38 -9.64
CA THR A 115 -35.00 2.45 -8.92
C THR A 115 -34.43 3.82 -9.30
N GLU A 116 -35.31 4.80 -9.47
CA GLU A 116 -34.95 6.18 -9.83
C GLU A 116 -33.86 6.79 -8.96
N LYS A 117 -33.89 6.53 -7.64
CA LYS A 117 -32.86 6.98 -6.69
C LYS A 117 -31.44 6.60 -7.13
N TYR A 118 -31.20 5.32 -7.42
CA TYR A 118 -29.86 4.87 -7.84
C TYR A 118 -29.52 5.32 -9.26
N ALA A 119 -30.50 5.29 -10.17
CA ALA A 119 -30.28 5.71 -11.55
C ALA A 119 -29.83 7.18 -11.65
N ARG A 120 -30.45 8.08 -10.86
CA ARG A 120 -30.05 9.49 -10.76
C ARG A 120 -28.68 9.65 -10.14
N GLN A 121 -28.41 8.99 -9.01
CA GLN A 121 -27.09 9.05 -8.36
C GLN A 121 -25.95 8.58 -9.30
N ILE A 122 -26.19 7.55 -10.11
CA ILE A 122 -25.21 7.07 -11.09
C ILE A 122 -25.03 8.07 -12.22
N ALA A 123 -26.11 8.67 -12.73
CA ALA A 123 -26.01 9.67 -13.79
C ALA A 123 -25.35 10.97 -13.33
N GLU A 124 -25.53 11.37 -12.06
CA GLU A 124 -24.81 12.49 -11.45
C GLU A 124 -23.32 12.19 -11.31
N HIS A 125 -22.97 10.96 -10.93
CA HIS A 125 -21.57 10.53 -10.79
C HIS A 125 -20.87 10.33 -12.15
N TYR A 126 -21.59 9.87 -13.18
CA TYR A 126 -21.10 9.70 -14.54
C TYR A 126 -21.86 10.63 -15.50
N PRO A 127 -21.34 11.84 -15.78
CA PRO A 127 -22.02 12.86 -16.61
C PRO A 127 -21.95 12.54 -18.11
N ILE A 128 -22.35 11.31 -18.48
CA ILE A 128 -22.45 10.81 -19.85
C ILE A 128 -23.90 10.72 -20.33
N PHE A 129 -24.87 10.69 -19.40
CA PHE A 129 -26.29 10.54 -19.72
C PHE A 129 -26.99 11.91 -19.76
N ASP A 130 -27.68 12.21 -20.87
CA ASP A 130 -28.45 13.44 -21.06
C ASP A 130 -29.79 13.44 -20.32
N SER A 131 -30.34 12.25 -20.11
CA SER A 131 -31.63 12.06 -19.43
C SER A 131 -31.67 10.69 -18.76
N VAL A 132 -32.46 10.61 -17.69
CA VAL A 132 -32.61 9.40 -16.88
C VAL A 132 -34.08 9.06 -16.76
N HIS A 133 -34.45 7.85 -17.21
CA HIS A 133 -35.78 7.29 -17.11
C HIS A 133 -35.69 5.94 -16.41
N ALA A 134 -36.28 5.85 -15.23
CA ALA A 134 -36.09 4.73 -14.30
C ALA A 134 -37.41 4.26 -13.68
N SER A 135 -37.37 3.17 -12.92
CA SER A 135 -38.55 2.68 -12.18
C SER A 135 -38.84 3.56 -10.98
N THR A 136 -40.08 4.03 -10.87
CA THR A 136 -40.59 4.85 -9.76
C THR A 136 -41.44 4.02 -8.81
N ARG A 137 -41.83 4.60 -7.67
CA ARG A 137 -42.67 3.89 -6.69
C ARG A 137 -44.00 3.45 -7.33
N GLY A 138 -44.32 2.16 -7.24
CA GLY A 138 -45.54 1.58 -7.82
C GLY A 138 -45.48 1.31 -9.34
N VAL A 139 -44.45 1.77 -10.06
CA VAL A 139 -44.36 1.65 -11.52
C VAL A 139 -43.04 0.96 -11.92
N ASN A 140 -43.12 -0.32 -12.33
CA ASN A 140 -41.96 -1.01 -12.93
C ASN A 140 -41.71 -0.50 -14.35
N PHE A 141 -40.50 -0.02 -14.67
CA PHE A 141 -40.12 0.45 -16.01
C PHE A 141 -39.71 -0.72 -16.91
N THR A 142 -40.71 -1.49 -17.33
CA THR A 142 -40.55 -2.69 -18.19
C THR A 142 -40.25 -2.33 -19.64
N ALA A 143 -39.78 -3.30 -20.43
CA ALA A 143 -39.51 -3.11 -21.86
C ALA A 143 -40.70 -2.52 -22.64
N SER A 144 -41.94 -2.95 -22.35
CA SER A 144 -43.14 -2.36 -22.99
C SER A 144 -43.33 -0.88 -22.64
N LYS A 145 -43.03 -0.48 -21.40
CA LYS A 145 -43.11 0.94 -21.00
C LYS A 145 -41.96 1.77 -21.56
N LYS A 146 -40.76 1.19 -21.70
CA LYS A 146 -39.65 1.82 -22.44
C LYS A 146 -40.10 2.18 -23.86
N ILE A 147 -40.74 1.26 -24.58
CA ILE A 147 -41.27 1.47 -25.94
C ILE A 147 -42.38 2.55 -25.96
N THR A 148 -43.34 2.49 -25.04
CA THR A 148 -44.41 3.50 -24.96
C THR A 148 -43.85 4.89 -24.73
N LEU A 149 -42.86 5.02 -23.84
CA LEU A 149 -42.22 6.32 -23.56
C LEU A 149 -41.47 6.85 -24.79
N LEU A 150 -40.75 6.00 -25.52
CA LEU A 150 -40.05 6.42 -26.74
C LEU A 150 -41.02 6.99 -27.79
N LYS A 151 -42.17 6.33 -27.97
CA LYS A 151 -43.25 6.83 -28.84
C LYS A 151 -43.81 8.17 -28.35
N GLN A 152 -44.03 8.33 -27.03
CA GLN A 152 -44.51 9.59 -26.46
C GLN A 152 -43.50 10.73 -26.60
N MET A 153 -42.19 10.43 -26.59
CA MET A 153 -41.12 11.40 -26.81
C MET A 153 -40.90 11.73 -28.30
N GLY A 154 -41.65 11.10 -29.22
CA GLY A 154 -41.47 11.29 -30.66
C GLY A 154 -40.17 10.70 -31.22
N ILE A 155 -39.55 9.76 -30.51
CA ILE A 155 -38.29 9.12 -30.93
C ILE A 155 -38.64 7.88 -31.76
N GLU A 156 -38.57 8.03 -33.08
CA GLU A 156 -38.87 6.94 -34.03
C GLU A 156 -37.63 6.12 -34.42
N GLN A 157 -36.45 6.76 -34.46
CA GLN A 157 -35.16 6.12 -34.71
C GLN A 157 -34.27 6.18 -33.46
N PHE A 158 -33.71 5.04 -33.06
CA PHE A 158 -32.82 4.92 -31.90
C PHE A 158 -31.98 3.65 -31.93
N ASP A 159 -30.78 3.73 -31.35
CA ASP A 159 -29.97 2.57 -31.00
C ASP A 159 -30.27 2.15 -29.55
N TYR A 160 -30.23 0.85 -29.25
CA TYR A 160 -30.50 0.36 -27.89
C TYR A 160 -29.44 -0.61 -27.40
N ALA A 161 -28.86 -0.32 -26.23
CA ALA A 161 -27.94 -1.17 -25.52
C ALA A 161 -28.58 -1.84 -24.30
N GLY A 162 -28.52 -3.16 -24.23
CA GLY A 162 -29.05 -3.94 -23.11
C GLY A 162 -28.53 -5.37 -23.03
N ASP A 163 -28.88 -6.07 -21.95
CA ASP A 163 -28.43 -7.45 -21.66
C ASP A 163 -29.58 -8.45 -21.49
N ARG A 164 -30.83 -7.99 -21.38
CA ARG A 164 -31.94 -8.83 -20.91
C ARG A 164 -32.72 -9.48 -22.04
N ARG A 165 -33.23 -10.70 -21.78
CA ARG A 165 -34.22 -11.36 -22.66
C ARG A 165 -35.47 -10.52 -22.87
N THR A 166 -35.91 -9.78 -21.86
CA THR A 166 -37.10 -8.91 -21.93
C THR A 166 -36.93 -7.80 -22.96
N ASP A 167 -35.70 -7.45 -23.29
CA ASP A 167 -35.37 -6.36 -24.20
C ASP A 167 -35.44 -6.80 -25.66
N MET A 168 -35.68 -8.08 -25.94
CA MET A 168 -35.93 -8.58 -27.31
C MET A 168 -37.03 -7.81 -28.05
N LYS A 169 -38.01 -7.25 -27.34
CA LYS A 169 -39.04 -6.41 -27.96
C LYS A 169 -38.48 -5.06 -28.41
N ILE A 170 -37.51 -4.51 -27.68
CA ILE A 170 -36.85 -3.24 -27.99
C ILE A 170 -35.79 -3.46 -29.06
N PHE A 171 -34.97 -4.51 -28.95
CA PHE A 171 -33.96 -4.88 -29.95
C PHE A 171 -34.53 -5.07 -31.36
N ARG A 172 -35.80 -5.51 -31.47
CA ARG A 172 -36.47 -5.72 -32.76
C ARG A 172 -36.94 -4.44 -33.44
N ILE A 173 -37.12 -3.36 -32.67
CA ILE A 173 -37.62 -2.08 -33.18
C ILE A 173 -36.53 -1.00 -33.19
N SER A 174 -35.38 -1.24 -32.56
CA SER A 174 -34.21 -0.36 -32.62
C SER A 174 -33.47 -0.50 -33.94
N ASP A 175 -32.88 0.59 -34.44
CA ASP A 175 -32.08 0.62 -35.67
C ASP A 175 -30.79 -0.19 -35.53
N ARG A 176 -30.15 -0.14 -34.34
CA ARG A 176 -29.00 -0.96 -34.00
C ARG A 176 -29.11 -1.55 -32.59
N PRO A 177 -29.34 -2.86 -32.47
CA PRO A 177 -29.31 -3.54 -31.18
C PRO A 177 -27.86 -3.82 -30.74
N LEU A 178 -27.46 -3.19 -29.63
CA LEU A 178 -26.18 -3.39 -28.96
C LEU A 178 -26.37 -4.34 -27.77
N ILE A 179 -25.87 -5.57 -27.89
CA ILE A 179 -26.08 -6.59 -26.89
C ILE A 179 -24.86 -6.66 -25.99
N VAL A 180 -25.02 -6.29 -24.73
CA VAL A 180 -23.94 -6.24 -23.75
C VAL A 180 -24.06 -7.44 -22.81
N ASN A 181 -22.95 -8.16 -22.59
CA ASN A 181 -22.86 -9.33 -21.71
C ASN A 181 -24.00 -10.37 -21.92
N PRO A 182 -24.23 -10.86 -23.15
CA PRO A 182 -25.36 -11.74 -23.41
C PRO A 182 -25.26 -13.06 -22.65
N SER A 183 -26.33 -13.40 -21.94
CA SER A 183 -26.51 -14.78 -21.45
C SER A 183 -26.44 -15.79 -22.60
N PRO A 184 -26.02 -17.06 -22.36
CA PRO A 184 -25.93 -18.08 -23.40
C PRO A 184 -27.23 -18.24 -24.22
N TYR A 185 -28.37 -18.08 -23.55
CA TYR A 185 -29.68 -18.09 -24.20
C TYR A 185 -29.93 -16.87 -25.09
N LEU A 186 -29.61 -15.66 -24.61
CA LEU A 186 -29.78 -14.43 -25.38
C LEU A 186 -28.91 -14.46 -26.64
N ARG A 187 -27.68 -14.98 -26.52
CA ARG A 187 -26.75 -15.16 -27.64
C ARG A 187 -27.34 -16.01 -28.78
N ILE A 188 -28.15 -17.02 -28.47
CA ILE A 188 -28.84 -17.85 -29.47
C ILE A 188 -29.99 -17.07 -30.12
N ARG A 189 -30.79 -16.37 -29.31
CA ARG A 189 -31.98 -15.64 -29.78
C ARG A 189 -31.62 -14.40 -30.61
N CYS A 190 -30.52 -13.72 -30.29
CA CYS A 190 -30.10 -12.52 -31.00
C CYS A 190 -29.60 -12.79 -32.43
N LYS A 191 -29.26 -14.03 -32.78
CA LYS A 191 -28.98 -14.43 -34.17
C LYS A 191 -30.14 -14.18 -35.13
N THR A 192 -31.35 -13.97 -34.60
CA THR A 192 -32.56 -13.64 -35.38
C THR A 192 -32.73 -12.13 -35.62
N LEU A 193 -31.83 -11.29 -35.11
CA LEU A 193 -31.83 -9.84 -35.29
C LEU A 193 -30.89 -9.48 -36.45
N ASN A 194 -31.25 -8.46 -37.23
CA ASN A 194 -30.39 -7.91 -38.27
C ASN A 194 -29.50 -6.79 -37.70
N GLY A 195 -28.22 -6.75 -38.08
CA GLY A 195 -27.33 -5.62 -37.76
C GLY A 195 -26.96 -5.43 -36.28
N TYR A 196 -26.97 -6.49 -35.46
CA TYR A 196 -26.63 -6.40 -34.04
C TYR A 196 -25.11 -6.37 -33.80
N SER A 197 -24.67 -5.73 -32.71
CA SER A 197 -23.28 -5.79 -32.24
C SER A 197 -23.22 -6.36 -30.83
N VAL A 198 -22.18 -7.12 -30.49
CA VAL A 198 -22.07 -7.78 -29.19
C VAL A 198 -20.84 -7.29 -28.44
N PHE A 199 -21.05 -6.80 -27.21
CA PHE A 199 -20.00 -6.50 -26.24
C PHE A 199 -19.97 -7.65 -25.23
N ASP A 200 -19.09 -8.63 -25.45
CA ASP A 200 -19.02 -9.82 -24.59
C ASP A 200 -17.83 -9.77 -23.64
N SER A 201 -18.11 -9.54 -22.36
CA SER A 201 -17.14 -9.75 -21.29
C SER A 201 -17.36 -11.07 -20.52
N SER A 202 -17.91 -12.09 -21.22
CA SER A 202 -18.37 -13.36 -20.64
C SER A 202 -17.44 -13.92 -19.57
N SER A 203 -18.07 -14.53 -18.57
CA SER A 203 -17.44 -15.15 -17.42
C SER A 203 -16.99 -16.58 -17.74
N PRO A 204 -15.74 -16.84 -18.16
CA PRO A 204 -15.24 -18.18 -18.32
C PRO A 204 -15.43 -19.00 -17.04
N PHE A 205 -15.71 -20.29 -17.21
CA PHE A 205 -15.77 -21.30 -16.14
C PHE A 205 -14.60 -21.19 -15.13
N ARG A 206 -13.43 -20.70 -15.59
CA ARG A 206 -12.27 -20.37 -14.73
C ARG A 206 -12.62 -19.47 -13.54
N TYR A 207 -13.57 -18.55 -13.66
CA TYR A 207 -13.91 -17.62 -12.59
C TYR A 207 -14.69 -18.31 -11.48
N PHE A 208 -15.61 -19.22 -11.81
CA PHE A 208 -16.28 -20.08 -10.84
C PHE A 208 -15.27 -21.00 -10.15
N PHE A 209 -14.32 -21.58 -10.90
CA PHE A 209 -13.22 -22.36 -10.33
C PHE A 209 -12.31 -21.54 -9.41
N THR A 210 -12.08 -20.27 -9.74
CA THR A 210 -11.31 -19.35 -8.88
C THR A 210 -12.10 -18.98 -7.62
N ALA A 211 -13.44 -18.89 -7.71
CA ALA A 211 -14.32 -18.56 -6.60
C ALA A 211 -14.39 -19.67 -5.54
N ILE A 212 -14.33 -20.95 -5.94
CA ILE A 212 -14.37 -22.10 -5.01
C ILE A 212 -13.07 -22.34 -4.24
N LYS A 213 -11.98 -21.65 -4.60
CA LYS A 213 -10.71 -21.63 -3.82
C LYS A 213 -10.10 -23.03 -3.59
N PRO A 214 -9.81 -23.82 -4.64
CA PRO A 214 -9.44 -25.24 -4.51
C PRO A 214 -8.14 -25.46 -3.72
N LEU A 215 -7.19 -24.52 -3.73
CA LEU A 215 -5.97 -24.62 -2.90
C LEU A 215 -6.28 -24.66 -1.40
N TYR A 216 -7.43 -24.12 -0.96
CA TYR A 216 -7.85 -24.15 0.44
C TYR A 216 -8.39 -25.52 0.85
N TRP A 217 -8.73 -26.40 -0.10
CA TRP A 217 -9.14 -27.77 0.19
C TRP A 217 -8.02 -28.62 0.78
N LEU A 218 -6.75 -28.22 0.61
CA LEU A 218 -5.60 -28.92 1.18
C LEU A 218 -5.67 -29.05 2.71
N LYS A 219 -6.31 -28.09 3.41
CA LYS A 219 -6.50 -28.20 4.86
C LYS A 219 -7.42 -29.37 5.24
N ASN A 220 -8.35 -29.74 4.36
CA ASN A 220 -9.32 -30.80 4.63
C ASN A 220 -8.69 -32.19 4.55
N VAL A 221 -7.49 -32.33 3.98
CA VAL A 221 -6.70 -33.57 4.00
C VAL A 221 -6.44 -34.03 5.45
N GLN A 222 -6.46 -33.11 6.41
CA GLN A 222 -6.33 -33.41 7.84
C GLN A 222 -7.42 -34.36 8.38
N VAL A 223 -8.54 -34.54 7.67
CA VAL A 223 -9.57 -35.54 8.03
C VAL A 223 -9.00 -36.97 8.06
N ILE A 224 -7.92 -37.23 7.30
CA ILE A 224 -7.27 -38.54 7.21
C ILE A 224 -6.21 -38.73 8.32
N LEU A 225 -5.75 -37.64 8.93
CA LEU A 225 -4.63 -37.64 9.86
C LEU A 225 -4.84 -38.52 11.10
N PRO A 226 -6.04 -38.59 11.72
CA PRO A 226 -6.30 -39.49 12.85
C PRO A 226 -5.95 -40.95 12.55
N MET A 227 -6.24 -41.42 11.33
CA MET A 227 -5.97 -42.79 10.91
C MET A 227 -4.47 -43.06 10.72
N MET A 228 -3.73 -42.09 10.17
CA MET A 228 -2.28 -42.19 9.99
C MET A 228 -1.53 -42.27 11.33
N ILE A 229 -2.02 -41.56 12.34
CA ILE A 229 -1.41 -41.51 13.67
C ILE A 229 -1.61 -42.83 14.42
N TYR A 230 -2.81 -43.42 14.33
CA TYR A 230 -3.16 -44.60 15.14
C TYR A 230 -2.70 -45.93 14.53
N ARG A 231 -1.98 -45.91 13.39
CA ARG A 231 -1.55 -47.11 12.64
C ARG A 231 -2.68 -48.15 12.51
N ALA A 232 -3.91 -47.69 12.28
CA ALA A 232 -5.05 -48.57 12.14
C ALA A 232 -4.79 -49.52 10.94
N THR A 233 -4.80 -50.82 11.20
CA THR A 233 -4.42 -51.87 10.24
C THR A 233 -5.45 -52.07 9.12
N ASP A 234 -6.61 -51.41 9.20
CA ASP A 234 -7.72 -51.51 8.24
C ASP A 234 -8.02 -50.15 7.58
N ILE A 235 -7.06 -49.66 6.79
CA ILE A 235 -7.18 -48.43 5.98
C ILE A 235 -8.32 -48.53 4.97
N THR A 236 -8.54 -49.73 4.45
CA THR A 236 -9.49 -50.02 3.39
C THR A 236 -10.95 -49.83 3.80
N SER A 237 -11.33 -50.19 5.02
CA SER A 237 -12.73 -50.09 5.47
C SER A 237 -13.20 -48.65 5.71
N HIS A 238 -12.30 -47.73 6.05
CA HIS A 238 -12.65 -46.33 6.37
C HIS A 238 -12.30 -45.35 5.23
N MET A 239 -11.58 -45.78 4.20
CA MET A 239 -11.14 -44.90 3.11
C MET A 239 -12.31 -44.25 2.37
N TYR A 240 -13.39 -44.99 2.12
CA TYR A 240 -14.59 -44.43 1.49
C TYR A 240 -15.20 -43.31 2.34
N THR A 241 -15.40 -43.61 3.63
CA THR A 241 -15.96 -42.71 4.66
C THR A 241 -15.11 -41.43 4.85
N LEU A 242 -13.79 -41.53 4.80
CA LEU A 242 -12.89 -40.37 4.91
C LEU A 242 -12.83 -39.55 3.63
N LEU A 243 -12.92 -40.19 2.46
CA LEU A 243 -12.93 -39.51 1.17
C LEU A 243 -14.24 -38.73 0.95
N THR A 244 -15.38 -39.33 1.29
CA THR A 244 -16.68 -38.63 1.26
C THR A 244 -16.68 -37.43 2.22
N ALA A 245 -16.13 -37.59 3.42
CA ALA A 245 -15.99 -36.51 4.39
C ALA A 245 -15.09 -35.36 3.89
N PHE A 246 -13.96 -35.68 3.25
CA PHE A 246 -13.11 -34.70 2.59
C PHE A 246 -13.89 -33.88 1.54
N ILE A 247 -14.66 -34.56 0.68
CA ILE A 247 -15.46 -33.91 -0.38
C ILE A 247 -16.54 -33.01 0.23
N VAL A 248 -17.23 -33.47 1.27
CA VAL A 248 -18.25 -32.70 2.01
C VAL A 248 -17.65 -31.40 2.57
N LEU A 249 -16.48 -31.49 3.22
CA LEU A 249 -15.78 -30.33 3.77
C LEU A 249 -15.35 -29.35 2.67
N CYS A 250 -14.92 -29.85 1.51
CA CYS A 250 -14.55 -29.02 0.36
C CYS A 250 -15.75 -28.22 -0.18
N PHE A 251 -16.93 -28.84 -0.31
CA PHE A 251 -18.14 -28.13 -0.71
C PHE A 251 -18.59 -27.10 0.34
N ALA A 252 -18.51 -27.43 1.63
CA ALA A 252 -18.79 -26.52 2.72
C ALA A 252 -17.88 -25.28 2.67
N ASP A 253 -16.57 -25.48 2.54
CA ASP A 253 -15.58 -24.40 2.39
C ASP A 253 -15.87 -23.51 1.19
N SER A 254 -16.10 -24.11 0.02
CA SER A 254 -16.37 -23.37 -1.20
C SER A 254 -17.66 -22.56 -1.10
N ALA A 255 -18.71 -23.10 -0.47
CA ALA A 255 -19.93 -22.35 -0.19
C ALA A 255 -19.65 -21.15 0.74
N LEU A 256 -18.91 -21.37 1.84
CA LEU A 256 -18.53 -20.31 2.78
C LEU A 256 -17.70 -19.20 2.12
N PHE A 257 -16.76 -19.53 1.23
CA PHE A 257 -16.00 -18.52 0.48
C PHE A 257 -16.88 -17.65 -0.41
N VAL A 258 -17.86 -18.25 -1.07
CA VAL A 258 -18.82 -17.53 -1.92
C VAL A 258 -19.73 -16.64 -1.06
N VAL A 259 -20.28 -17.17 0.04
CA VAL A 259 -21.08 -16.38 1.01
C VAL A 259 -20.28 -15.20 1.55
N HIS A 260 -19.04 -15.43 1.97
CA HIS A 260 -18.17 -14.39 2.48
C HIS A 260 -17.86 -13.33 1.41
N ALA A 261 -17.65 -13.74 0.16
CA ALA A 261 -17.45 -12.82 -0.96
C ALA A 261 -18.68 -11.97 -1.26
N LEU A 262 -19.88 -12.52 -1.13
CA LEU A 262 -21.16 -11.84 -1.31
C LEU A 262 -21.41 -10.83 -0.19
N LEU A 263 -21.42 -11.28 1.07
CA LEU A 263 -21.70 -10.41 2.22
C LEU A 263 -20.66 -9.29 2.37
N ASN A 264 -19.42 -9.51 1.94
CA ASN A 264 -18.35 -8.52 2.02
C ASN A 264 -18.00 -7.88 0.67
N VAL A 265 -18.90 -7.91 -0.32
CA VAL A 265 -18.64 -7.42 -1.68
C VAL A 265 -18.18 -5.96 -1.70
N GLN A 266 -18.87 -5.04 -1.03
CA GLN A 266 -18.49 -3.62 -1.01
C GLN A 266 -17.12 -3.38 -0.36
N GLN A 267 -16.85 -4.04 0.77
CA GLN A 267 -15.54 -3.95 1.44
C GLN A 267 -14.42 -4.52 0.57
N HIS A 268 -14.69 -5.62 -0.15
CA HIS A 268 -13.72 -6.18 -1.08
C HIS A 268 -13.44 -5.26 -2.26
N ARG A 269 -14.42 -4.48 -2.73
CA ARG A 269 -14.22 -3.47 -3.80
C ARG A 269 -13.38 -2.28 -3.35
N ALA A 270 -13.50 -1.86 -2.08
CA ALA A 270 -12.66 -0.81 -1.50
C ALA A 270 -11.20 -1.26 -1.26
N HIS A 271 -10.91 -2.56 -1.25
CA HIS A 271 -9.59 -3.08 -0.94
C HIS A 271 -8.70 -3.21 -2.18
N SER A 272 -7.46 -2.72 -2.09
CA SER A 272 -6.41 -2.74 -3.14
C SER A 272 -6.30 -4.06 -3.93
N ARG A 273 -6.19 -5.21 -3.26
CA ARG A 273 -6.09 -6.54 -3.91
C ARG A 273 -7.43 -7.26 -4.06
N LYS A 274 -8.33 -7.19 -3.08
CA LYS A 274 -9.58 -8.00 -3.09
C LYS A 274 -10.59 -7.52 -4.13
N LYS A 275 -10.45 -6.29 -4.65
CA LYS A 275 -11.30 -5.73 -5.71
C LYS A 275 -11.26 -6.52 -7.01
N HIS A 276 -10.15 -7.22 -7.29
CA HIS A 276 -9.97 -8.02 -8.50
C HIS A 276 -10.56 -9.44 -8.43
N ARG A 277 -11.10 -9.84 -7.27
CA ARG A 277 -11.75 -11.14 -7.10
C ARG A 277 -13.00 -11.24 -7.99
N PRO A 278 -13.42 -12.46 -8.40
CA PRO A 278 -14.48 -12.63 -9.39
C PRO A 278 -15.80 -11.90 -9.08
N VAL A 279 -16.32 -12.00 -7.85
CA VAL A 279 -17.59 -11.35 -7.44
C VAL A 279 -17.44 -9.82 -7.27
N PRO A 280 -16.46 -9.30 -6.51
CA PRO A 280 -16.23 -7.85 -6.41
C PRO A 280 -15.98 -7.14 -7.74
N ALA A 281 -15.22 -7.77 -8.65
CA ALA A 281 -14.91 -7.20 -9.96
C ALA A 281 -16.09 -7.22 -10.96
N GLY A 282 -17.23 -7.82 -10.59
CA GLY A 282 -18.36 -8.03 -11.50
C GLY A 282 -18.07 -9.05 -12.61
N LYS A 283 -17.08 -9.94 -12.42
CA LYS A 283 -16.79 -11.05 -13.36
C LYS A 283 -17.73 -12.23 -13.13
N ILE A 284 -18.31 -12.36 -11.95
CA ILE A 284 -19.45 -13.24 -11.67
C ILE A 284 -20.52 -12.33 -11.12
N GLY A 285 -21.70 -12.33 -11.74
CA GLY A 285 -22.82 -11.52 -11.25
C GLY A 285 -23.25 -11.97 -9.86
N ILE A 286 -23.74 -11.05 -9.02
CA ILE A 286 -24.19 -11.41 -7.67
C ILE A 286 -25.27 -12.50 -7.70
N GLY A 287 -26.23 -12.40 -8.62
CA GLY A 287 -27.26 -13.44 -8.81
C GLY A 287 -26.69 -14.80 -9.19
N GLU A 288 -25.68 -14.84 -10.07
CA GLU A 288 -25.00 -16.08 -10.47
C GLU A 288 -24.22 -16.70 -9.31
N ALA A 289 -23.54 -15.87 -8.52
CA ALA A 289 -22.82 -16.30 -7.33
C ALA A 289 -23.77 -16.86 -6.26
N VAL A 290 -24.97 -16.29 -6.08
CA VAL A 290 -26.00 -16.84 -5.19
C VAL A 290 -26.47 -18.21 -5.68
N ILE A 291 -26.80 -18.37 -6.96
CA ILE A 291 -27.20 -19.67 -7.55
C ILE A 291 -26.07 -20.70 -7.37
N PHE A 292 -24.83 -20.30 -7.65
CA PHE A 292 -23.67 -21.15 -7.50
C PHE A 292 -23.46 -21.59 -6.05
N CYS A 293 -23.66 -20.69 -5.09
CA CYS A 293 -23.64 -21.02 -3.66
C CYS A 293 -24.72 -22.06 -3.30
N VAL A 294 -25.95 -21.93 -3.84
CA VAL A 294 -27.02 -22.91 -3.62
C VAL A 294 -26.64 -24.28 -4.17
N ILE A 295 -26.02 -24.33 -5.36
CA ILE A 295 -25.53 -25.59 -5.94
C ILE A 295 -24.48 -26.25 -5.03
N LEU A 296 -23.52 -25.47 -4.51
CA LEU A 296 -22.50 -26.00 -3.59
C LEU A 296 -23.12 -26.52 -2.29
N LEU A 297 -24.12 -25.84 -1.74
CA LEU A 297 -24.86 -26.28 -0.55
C LEU A 297 -25.67 -27.56 -0.82
N LEU A 298 -26.30 -27.69 -2.00
CA LEU A 298 -26.97 -28.93 -2.39
C LEU A 298 -25.98 -30.10 -2.51
N MET A 299 -24.81 -29.88 -3.10
CA MET A 299 -23.75 -30.89 -3.16
C MET A 299 -23.23 -31.28 -1.78
N TYR A 300 -23.10 -30.32 -0.87
CA TYR A 300 -22.81 -30.57 0.54
C TYR A 300 -23.90 -31.45 1.19
N MET A 301 -25.18 -31.13 1.01
CA MET A 301 -26.30 -31.91 1.56
C MET A 301 -26.35 -33.35 1.02
N VAL A 302 -26.08 -33.53 -0.28
CA VAL A 302 -25.96 -34.87 -0.89
C VAL A 302 -24.79 -35.62 -0.28
N GLY A 303 -23.65 -34.96 -0.06
CA GLY A 303 -22.49 -35.59 0.58
C GLY A 303 -22.76 -36.00 2.04
N ILE A 304 -23.49 -35.18 2.80
CA ILE A 304 -23.96 -35.51 4.16
C ILE A 304 -24.91 -36.71 4.12
N TYR A 305 -25.84 -36.76 3.16
CA TYR A 305 -26.74 -37.91 3.00
C TYR A 305 -25.99 -39.22 2.70
N LEU A 306 -24.92 -39.14 1.88
CA LEU A 306 -24.04 -40.27 1.58
C LEU A 306 -23.13 -40.67 2.77
N GLN A 307 -23.11 -39.84 3.82
CA GLN A 307 -22.26 -39.98 5.00
C GLN A 307 -23.10 -39.81 6.28
N PRO A 308 -23.93 -40.81 6.67
CA PRO A 308 -24.98 -40.64 7.68
C PRO A 308 -24.48 -40.57 9.14
N SER A 309 -23.23 -40.16 9.39
CA SER A 309 -22.73 -39.94 10.75
C SER A 309 -23.36 -38.69 11.37
N LEU A 310 -24.10 -38.88 12.46
CA LEU A 310 -24.77 -37.82 13.19
C LEU A 310 -23.77 -36.79 13.73
N TYR A 311 -22.70 -37.24 14.39
CA TYR A 311 -21.66 -36.36 14.96
C TYR A 311 -20.92 -35.55 13.90
N PHE A 312 -20.57 -36.17 12.77
CA PHE A 312 -19.93 -35.45 11.66
C PHE A 312 -20.88 -34.42 11.03
N THR A 313 -22.17 -34.75 10.93
CA THR A 313 -23.20 -33.83 10.45
C THR A 313 -23.33 -32.63 11.38
N GLU A 314 -23.47 -32.84 12.69
CA GLU A 314 -23.55 -31.75 13.68
C GLU A 314 -22.31 -30.84 13.63
N LEU A 315 -21.11 -31.42 13.57
CA LEU A 315 -19.86 -30.68 13.51
C LEU A 315 -19.77 -29.80 12.25
N THR A 316 -20.11 -30.34 11.08
CA THR A 316 -20.05 -29.61 9.82
C THR A 316 -21.17 -28.58 9.66
N VAL A 317 -22.34 -28.82 10.25
CA VAL A 317 -23.40 -27.81 10.34
C VAL A 317 -22.96 -26.66 11.24
N ALA A 318 -22.41 -26.95 12.42
CA ALA A 318 -21.85 -25.93 13.31
C ALA A 318 -20.75 -25.13 12.61
N TYR A 319 -19.90 -25.78 11.82
CA TYR A 319 -18.88 -25.14 11.00
C TYR A 319 -19.45 -24.12 10.01
N ILE A 320 -20.47 -24.52 9.23
CA ILE A 320 -21.11 -23.63 8.26
C ILE A 320 -21.78 -22.45 8.99
N VAL A 321 -22.49 -22.71 10.09
CA VAL A 321 -23.15 -21.67 10.89
C VAL A 321 -22.11 -20.66 11.40
N CYS A 322 -21.02 -21.12 12.00
CA CYS A 322 -19.93 -20.27 12.48
C CYS A 322 -19.28 -19.47 11.33
N GLY A 323 -19.04 -20.10 10.17
CA GLY A 323 -18.46 -19.42 9.00
C GLY A 323 -19.38 -18.35 8.40
N VAL A 324 -20.69 -18.60 8.38
CA VAL A 324 -21.70 -17.61 7.97
C VAL A 324 -21.76 -16.47 8.97
N LEU A 325 -21.85 -16.77 10.28
CA LEU A 325 -21.84 -15.75 11.34
C LEU A 325 -20.57 -14.88 11.27
N TYR A 326 -19.40 -15.50 11.09
CA TYR A 326 -18.13 -14.81 10.87
C TYR A 326 -18.20 -13.85 9.67
N SER A 327 -18.91 -14.22 8.60
CA SER A 327 -19.05 -13.35 7.43
C SER A 327 -19.90 -12.09 7.66
N PHE A 328 -20.71 -12.05 8.73
CA PHE A 328 -21.42 -10.85 9.20
C PHE A 328 -20.57 -9.98 10.14
N ILE A 329 -19.62 -10.59 10.84
CA ILE A 329 -18.75 -9.89 11.78
C ILE A 329 -17.80 -8.97 10.99
N SER A 330 -18.01 -7.66 11.09
CA SER A 330 -17.26 -6.64 10.36
C SER A 330 -16.02 -6.12 11.11
N TYR A 331 -15.54 -6.81 12.15
CA TYR A 331 -14.44 -6.30 12.98
C TYR A 331 -13.09 -6.41 12.27
N ARG A 332 -12.31 -5.33 12.37
CA ARG A 332 -10.88 -5.26 12.00
C ARG A 332 -9.96 -5.88 13.07
N ASN A 333 -10.48 -6.74 13.94
CA ASN A 333 -9.71 -7.28 15.07
C ASN A 333 -8.95 -8.54 14.64
N ILE A 334 -7.62 -8.45 14.64
CA ILE A 334 -6.71 -9.52 14.25
C ILE A 334 -6.95 -10.79 15.07
N VAL A 335 -7.29 -10.62 16.35
CA VAL A 335 -7.55 -11.73 17.27
C VAL A 335 -8.76 -12.56 16.84
N SER A 336 -9.84 -11.94 16.38
CA SER A 336 -11.02 -12.68 15.92
C SER A 336 -10.79 -13.42 14.61
N ASP A 337 -10.06 -12.82 13.67
CA ASP A 337 -9.68 -13.48 12.41
C ASP A 337 -8.74 -14.67 12.67
N MET A 338 -7.79 -14.49 13.58
CA MET A 338 -6.83 -15.52 13.98
C MET A 338 -7.54 -16.68 14.69
N LEU A 339 -8.43 -16.38 15.64
CA LEU A 339 -9.24 -17.39 16.33
C LEU A 339 -10.19 -18.13 15.37
N ALA A 340 -10.79 -17.43 14.42
CA ALA A 340 -11.65 -18.04 13.40
C ALA A 340 -10.84 -18.96 12.47
N VAL A 341 -9.69 -18.50 11.95
CA VAL A 341 -8.82 -19.30 11.08
C VAL A 341 -8.27 -20.53 11.83
N ALA A 342 -7.85 -20.36 13.08
CA ALA A 342 -7.40 -21.44 13.95
C ALA A 342 -8.51 -22.47 14.21
N GLY A 343 -9.68 -22.02 14.64
CA GLY A 343 -10.83 -22.89 14.90
C GLY A 343 -11.33 -23.62 13.65
N PHE A 344 -11.33 -22.95 12.49
CA PHE A 344 -11.71 -23.56 11.21
C PHE A 344 -10.64 -24.49 10.62
N ALA A 345 -9.38 -24.37 11.04
CA ALA A 345 -8.32 -25.29 10.63
C ALA A 345 -8.35 -26.61 11.41
N ALA A 346 -8.79 -26.60 12.67
CA ALA A 346 -8.87 -27.78 13.53
C ALA A 346 -10.05 -28.73 13.19
N LEU A 347 -11.07 -28.21 12.50
CA LEU A 347 -12.36 -28.88 12.34
C LEU A 347 -12.35 -30.12 11.42
N PRO A 348 -11.62 -30.13 10.27
CA PRO A 348 -11.46 -31.35 9.47
C PRO A 348 -10.85 -32.51 10.26
N MET A 349 -9.87 -32.22 11.12
CA MET A 349 -9.22 -33.23 11.97
C MET A 349 -10.19 -33.82 13.00
N LEU A 350 -11.00 -32.98 13.66
CA LEU A 350 -12.07 -33.44 14.56
C LEU A 350 -13.09 -34.33 13.84
N GLY A 351 -13.47 -33.96 12.61
CA GLY A 351 -14.34 -34.79 11.77
C GLY A 351 -13.75 -36.18 11.50
N GLY A 352 -12.43 -36.27 11.26
CA GLY A 352 -11.74 -37.54 11.08
C GLY A 352 -11.82 -38.46 12.30
N PHE A 353 -11.69 -37.91 13.52
CA PHE A 353 -11.85 -38.67 14.76
C PHE A 353 -13.27 -39.22 14.93
N THR A 354 -14.29 -38.41 14.63
CA THR A 354 -15.70 -38.85 14.72
C THR A 354 -16.08 -39.96 13.73
N LEU A 355 -15.31 -40.11 12.64
CA LEU A 355 -15.59 -41.08 11.58
C LEU A 355 -14.78 -42.37 11.70
N THR A 356 -13.80 -42.41 12.60
CA THR A 356 -12.89 -43.55 12.80
C THR A 356 -13.09 -44.24 14.14
N ASP A 357 -14.09 -43.80 14.92
CA ASP A 357 -14.37 -44.26 16.30
C ASP A 357 -13.15 -44.15 17.25
N ILE A 358 -12.15 -43.35 16.88
CA ILE A 358 -10.97 -43.08 17.70
C ILE A 358 -11.36 -42.03 18.74
N THR A 359 -11.40 -42.43 20.01
CA THR A 359 -11.76 -41.53 21.10
C THR A 359 -10.71 -40.43 21.29
N VAL A 360 -11.16 -39.17 21.29
CA VAL A 360 -10.31 -37.98 21.47
C VAL A 360 -9.64 -37.96 22.87
N SER A 361 -10.15 -38.71 23.84
CA SER A 361 -9.87 -38.53 25.27
C SER A 361 -8.64 -39.23 25.84
N SER A 362 -7.79 -39.91 25.06
CA SER A 362 -6.70 -40.72 25.63
C SER A 362 -5.28 -40.18 25.43
N HIS A 363 -5.02 -39.18 24.58
CA HIS A 363 -3.64 -38.75 24.29
C HIS A 363 -3.39 -37.22 24.22
N PRO A 364 -2.40 -36.69 24.98
CA PRO A 364 -1.95 -35.28 24.93
C PRO A 364 -1.51 -34.81 23.54
N SER A 365 -1.11 -35.73 22.67
CA SER A 365 -0.70 -35.44 21.28
C SER A 365 -1.83 -34.86 20.43
N ILE A 366 -3.10 -35.20 20.71
CA ILE A 366 -4.26 -34.70 19.98
C ILE A 366 -4.50 -33.21 20.31
N LEU A 367 -4.42 -32.84 21.59
CA LEU A 367 -4.50 -31.46 22.04
C LEU A 367 -3.31 -30.64 21.46
N LEU A 368 -2.12 -31.21 21.43
CA LEU A 368 -0.92 -30.59 20.85
C LEU A 368 -1.03 -30.39 19.33
N LEU A 369 -1.69 -31.29 18.61
CA LEU A 369 -1.94 -31.18 17.17
C LEU A 369 -3.05 -30.16 16.85
N LEU A 370 -4.10 -30.09 17.67
CA LEU A 370 -5.15 -29.08 17.55
C LEU A 370 -4.63 -27.68 17.88
N LEU A 371 -3.81 -27.54 18.93
CA LEU A 371 -3.08 -26.30 19.23
C LEU A 371 -2.02 -26.00 18.16
N GLY A 372 -1.28 -26.99 17.69
CA GLY A 372 -0.24 -26.84 16.67
C GLY A 372 -0.79 -26.38 15.33
N SER A 373 -1.91 -26.94 14.88
CA SER A 373 -2.61 -26.50 13.65
C SER A 373 -3.23 -25.10 13.81
N SER A 374 -3.77 -24.79 14.98
CA SER A 374 -4.29 -23.46 15.33
C SER A 374 -3.19 -22.39 15.34
N VAL A 375 -2.04 -22.69 15.97
CA VAL A 375 -0.86 -21.82 16.02
C VAL A 375 -0.20 -21.70 14.65
N ALA A 376 -0.10 -22.79 13.87
CA ALA A 376 0.43 -22.73 12.50
C ALA A 376 -0.48 -21.91 11.57
N GLY A 377 -1.81 -22.01 11.71
CA GLY A 377 -2.76 -21.19 10.96
C GLY A 377 -2.68 -19.70 11.33
N ALA A 378 -2.53 -19.41 12.62
CA ALA A 378 -2.29 -18.08 13.14
C ALA A 378 -0.97 -17.48 12.67
N LEU A 379 0.13 -18.24 12.80
CA LEU A 379 1.45 -17.85 12.32
C LEU A 379 1.44 -17.66 10.79
N TYR A 380 0.80 -18.55 10.03
CA TYR A 380 0.64 -18.39 8.59
C TYR A 380 -0.12 -17.10 8.22
N TYR A 381 -1.17 -16.75 8.97
CA TYR A 381 -1.90 -15.50 8.77
C TYR A 381 -1.04 -14.27 9.11
N ILE A 382 -0.30 -14.31 10.22
CA ILE A 382 0.62 -13.26 10.67
C ILE A 382 1.77 -13.08 9.65
N PHE A 383 2.46 -14.15 9.26
CA PHE A 383 3.53 -14.15 8.27
C PHE A 383 3.06 -13.73 6.87
N ARG A 384 1.82 -14.04 6.50
CA ARG A 384 1.26 -13.60 5.22
C ARG A 384 0.96 -12.10 5.21
N ARG A 385 0.56 -11.54 6.35
CA ARG A 385 0.29 -10.10 6.48
C ARG A 385 1.56 -9.28 6.65
N SER A 386 2.60 -9.82 7.29
CA SER A 386 3.93 -9.17 7.38
C SER A 386 4.69 -9.07 6.04
N ARG A 387 4.08 -9.53 4.93
CA ARG A 387 4.65 -9.54 3.57
C ARG A 387 3.81 -8.75 2.57
N GLU A 388 3.10 -7.72 3.03
CA GLU A 388 2.42 -6.81 2.12
C GLU A 388 3.43 -5.85 1.48
N ARG A 389 3.75 -6.11 0.21
CA ARG A 389 4.49 -5.19 -0.66
C ARG A 389 3.87 -3.80 -0.62
N THR A 390 4.69 -2.78 -0.39
CA THR A 390 4.29 -1.38 -0.44
C THR A 390 5.18 -0.62 -1.42
N GLY A 391 4.58 0.29 -2.18
CA GLY A 391 5.28 1.25 -3.02
C GLY A 391 5.37 2.57 -2.26
N SER A 392 6.58 3.09 -2.08
CA SER A 392 6.78 4.36 -1.34
C SER A 392 6.60 5.59 -2.24
N THR A 393 6.85 5.45 -3.54
CA THR A 393 6.85 6.54 -4.51
C THR A 393 6.04 6.18 -5.74
N THR A 394 5.33 7.11 -6.38
CA THR A 394 4.53 6.81 -7.58
C THR A 394 5.35 6.93 -8.86
N GLY A 395 5.48 5.84 -9.62
CA GLY A 395 6.23 5.80 -10.87
C GLY A 395 6.14 4.43 -11.57
N VAL A 396 6.33 4.45 -12.88
CA VAL A 396 6.52 3.24 -13.69
C VAL A 396 7.82 3.42 -14.44
N VAL A 397 8.76 2.49 -14.25
CA VAL A 397 10.04 2.52 -14.97
C VAL A 397 10.31 1.20 -15.65
N ILE A 398 10.93 1.28 -16.81
CA ILE A 398 11.32 0.15 -17.64
C ILE A 398 12.83 0.23 -17.78
N GLY A 399 13.53 -0.81 -17.33
CA GLY A 399 14.98 -0.81 -17.29
C GLY A 399 15.56 -2.18 -17.02
N LYS A 400 16.88 -2.29 -17.13
CA LYS A 400 17.61 -3.50 -16.80
C LYS A 400 17.70 -3.66 -15.28
N ALA A 401 17.38 -4.85 -14.78
CA ALA A 401 17.52 -5.21 -13.38
C ALA A 401 18.98 -5.50 -13.05
N TYR A 402 19.44 -5.11 -11.87
CA TYR A 402 20.75 -5.50 -11.34
C TYR A 402 20.60 -5.91 -9.88
N ASN A 403 20.95 -7.15 -9.57
CA ASN A 403 20.91 -7.66 -8.20
C ASN A 403 22.22 -7.33 -7.51
N ILE A 404 22.08 -6.63 -6.39
CA ILE A 404 23.17 -6.42 -5.46
C ILE A 404 23.07 -7.54 -4.43
N TYR A 405 23.77 -8.63 -4.70
CA TYR A 405 23.86 -9.76 -3.79
C TYR A 405 24.71 -9.39 -2.58
N SER A 406 24.32 -9.86 -1.39
CA SER A 406 25.24 -9.89 -0.25
C SER A 406 26.41 -10.83 -0.56
N SER A 407 27.62 -10.35 -0.31
CA SER A 407 28.90 -11.04 -0.54
C SER A 407 29.01 -12.39 0.20
N PHE A 408 28.13 -12.65 1.17
CA PHE A 408 28.05 -13.91 1.93
C PHE A 408 27.25 -15.02 1.26
N SER A 409 26.62 -14.76 0.11
CA SER A 409 25.69 -15.72 -0.51
C SER A 409 26.39 -16.92 -1.19
N SER A 410 27.67 -16.79 -1.56
CA SER A 410 28.46 -17.84 -2.21
C SER A 410 29.91 -17.76 -1.76
N ILE A 411 30.27 -18.57 -0.75
CA ILE A 411 31.57 -18.52 -0.08
C ILE A 411 32.32 -19.83 -0.36
N PRO A 412 33.53 -19.78 -0.94
CA PRO A 412 34.36 -20.98 -1.09
C PRO A 412 34.75 -21.48 0.31
N ARG A 413 34.65 -22.80 0.53
CA ARG A 413 35.03 -23.45 1.80
C ARG A 413 35.97 -24.61 1.52
N PHE A 414 37.20 -24.50 1.95
CA PHE A 414 38.19 -25.57 1.84
C PHE A 414 39.20 -25.50 2.99
N HIS A 415 39.81 -26.66 3.27
CA HIS A 415 40.89 -26.76 4.24
C HIS A 415 42.24 -26.49 3.56
N LEU A 416 43.14 -25.87 4.31
CA LEU A 416 44.49 -25.55 3.89
C LEU A 416 45.39 -26.76 4.17
N THR A 417 46.28 -27.05 3.23
CA THR A 417 47.10 -28.27 3.23
C THR A 417 48.51 -28.05 3.78
N SER A 418 48.98 -26.81 3.84
CA SER A 418 50.32 -26.45 4.29
C SER A 418 50.35 -25.18 5.15
N SER A 419 51.43 -25.00 5.91
CA SER A 419 51.67 -23.77 6.67
C SER A 419 51.87 -22.56 5.75
N GLU A 420 52.43 -22.77 4.56
CA GLU A 420 52.60 -21.73 3.53
C GLU A 420 51.24 -21.27 2.99
N ASP A 421 50.28 -22.19 2.78
CA ASP A 421 48.91 -21.84 2.38
C ASP A 421 48.20 -21.01 3.46
N CYS A 422 48.45 -21.31 4.75
CA CYS A 422 47.94 -20.51 5.86
C CYS A 422 48.49 -19.09 5.85
N GLU A 423 49.80 -18.93 5.71
CA GLU A 423 50.42 -17.61 5.61
C GLU A 423 49.90 -16.83 4.39
N ALA A 424 49.70 -17.50 3.26
CA ALA A 424 49.11 -16.90 2.06
C ALA A 424 47.66 -16.43 2.28
N GLN A 425 46.82 -17.19 2.99
CA GLN A 425 45.44 -16.76 3.30
C GLN A 425 45.40 -15.61 4.32
N ILE A 426 46.32 -15.57 5.28
CA ILE A 426 46.45 -14.46 6.23
C ILE A 426 46.92 -13.19 5.50
N ALA A 427 47.83 -13.32 4.54
CA ALA A 427 48.24 -12.23 3.66
C ALA A 427 47.05 -11.71 2.84
N ARG A 428 46.27 -12.59 2.19
CA ARG A 428 45.05 -12.22 1.45
C ARG A 428 44.03 -11.45 2.31
N LEU A 429 43.79 -11.89 3.54
CA LEU A 429 42.90 -11.19 4.48
C LEU A 429 43.42 -9.79 4.85
N SER A 430 44.74 -9.67 5.01
CA SER A 430 45.38 -8.39 5.32
C SER A 430 45.35 -7.44 4.12
N GLU A 431 45.60 -7.95 2.92
CA GLU A 431 45.49 -7.20 1.66
C GLU A 431 44.05 -6.72 1.41
N ALA A 432 43.05 -7.58 1.61
CA ALA A 432 41.65 -7.20 1.50
C ALA A 432 41.27 -6.09 2.49
N ARG A 433 41.78 -6.15 3.73
CA ARG A 433 41.59 -5.07 4.72
C ARG A 433 42.18 -3.75 4.22
N GLU A 434 43.42 -3.76 3.76
CA GLU A 434 44.09 -2.54 3.27
C GLU A 434 43.39 -1.96 2.04
N ALA A 435 42.91 -2.82 1.13
CA ALA A 435 42.17 -2.40 -0.05
C ALA A 435 40.83 -1.72 0.29
N VAL A 436 40.06 -2.29 1.22
CA VAL A 436 38.84 -1.64 1.74
C VAL A 436 39.18 -0.31 2.43
N LEU A 437 40.26 -0.28 3.19
CA LEU A 437 40.68 0.92 3.90
C LEU A 437 41.12 2.03 2.93
N HIS A 438 41.74 1.68 1.81
CA HIS A 438 42.06 2.59 0.71
C HIS A 438 40.79 3.12 0.02
N GLU A 439 39.86 2.24 -0.34
CA GLU A 439 38.58 2.63 -0.97
C GLU A 439 37.77 3.60 -0.08
N ILE A 440 37.76 3.33 1.23
CA ILE A 440 37.14 4.20 2.22
C ILE A 440 37.79 5.59 2.21
N ARG A 441 39.12 5.70 2.11
CA ARG A 441 39.84 6.99 2.04
C ARG A 441 39.56 7.75 0.74
N GLU A 442 39.55 7.07 -0.41
CA GLU A 442 39.21 7.71 -1.70
C GLU A 442 37.76 8.22 -1.70
N SER A 443 36.83 7.43 -1.17
CA SER A 443 35.43 7.82 -1.04
C SER A 443 35.24 8.96 -0.05
N GLU A 444 36.03 9.00 1.02
CA GLU A 444 36.13 10.10 1.98
C GLU A 444 36.55 11.39 1.29
N GLU A 445 37.64 11.38 0.52
CA GLU A 445 38.16 12.53 -0.23
C GLU A 445 37.14 13.08 -1.25
N HIS A 446 36.57 12.21 -2.10
CA HIS A 446 35.61 12.61 -3.14
C HIS A 446 34.28 13.13 -2.55
N SER A 447 33.87 12.62 -1.39
CA SER A 447 32.63 13.04 -0.73
C SER A 447 32.71 14.45 -0.15
N THR A 448 33.89 14.85 0.36
CA THR A 448 34.14 16.18 0.96
C THR A 448 33.82 17.37 0.04
N GLN A 449 33.88 17.19 -1.29
CA GLN A 449 33.64 18.24 -2.28
C GLN A 449 32.15 18.50 -2.58
N PHE A 450 31.27 17.49 -2.43
CA PHE A 450 29.87 17.56 -2.86
C PHE A 450 28.86 17.50 -1.71
N MET A 451 29.26 16.96 -0.56
CA MET A 451 28.43 16.78 0.63
C MET A 451 29.35 16.97 1.85
N GLY A 452 28.87 17.62 2.92
CA GLY A 452 29.74 18.10 4.02
C GLY A 452 30.52 17.01 4.78
N GLU A 453 31.23 17.40 5.84
CA GLU A 453 32.07 16.57 6.76
C GLU A 453 31.38 15.35 7.41
N GLU A 454 30.15 15.06 7.02
CA GLU A 454 29.26 14.04 7.54
C GLU A 454 29.50 12.66 6.90
N LEU A 455 29.78 12.60 5.58
CA LEU A 455 30.20 11.35 4.91
C LEU A 455 31.56 10.84 5.43
N VAL A 456 32.45 11.78 5.78
CA VAL A 456 33.79 11.51 6.37
C VAL A 456 33.69 10.66 7.65
N LYS A 457 32.63 10.82 8.45
CA LYS A 457 32.47 10.09 9.73
C LYS A 457 31.92 8.66 9.56
N ILE A 458 31.19 8.39 8.48
CA ILE A 458 30.79 7.03 8.11
C ILE A 458 32.04 6.23 7.72
N PHE A 459 32.92 6.85 6.93
CA PHE A 459 34.24 6.32 6.61
C PHE A 459 35.12 6.12 7.85
N GLU A 460 35.07 7.03 8.84
CA GLU A 460 35.75 6.83 10.14
C GLU A 460 35.20 5.64 10.93
N THR A 461 33.88 5.46 11.01
CA THR A 461 33.26 4.31 11.68
C THR A 461 33.61 3.00 10.97
N HIS A 462 33.58 3.00 9.64
CA HIS A 462 34.02 1.84 8.86
C HIS A 462 35.49 1.51 9.10
N ARG A 463 36.35 2.53 9.23
CA ARG A 463 37.76 2.36 9.64
C ARG A 463 37.90 1.82 11.06
N LEU A 464 37.07 2.25 12.01
CA LEU A 464 37.09 1.71 13.39
C LEU A 464 36.68 0.24 13.42
N ILE A 465 35.68 -0.15 12.62
CA ILE A 465 35.25 -1.56 12.48
C ILE A 465 36.35 -2.40 11.84
N LEU A 466 37.02 -1.91 10.79
CA LEU A 466 38.17 -2.59 10.17
C LEU A 466 39.38 -2.72 11.09
N ASN A 467 39.59 -1.74 11.97
CA ASN A 467 40.68 -1.72 12.94
C ASN A 467 40.30 -2.36 14.28
N ASP A 468 39.10 -2.93 14.39
CA ASP A 468 38.63 -3.57 15.62
C ASP A 468 39.52 -4.79 15.97
N ARG A 469 39.91 -4.88 17.24
CA ARG A 469 40.85 -5.91 17.72
C ARG A 469 40.21 -7.30 17.85
N GLN A 470 38.89 -7.42 17.72
CA GLN A 470 38.13 -8.65 17.93
C GLN A 470 37.52 -9.23 16.65
N ILE A 471 37.44 -8.48 15.55
CA ILE A 471 36.80 -8.96 14.31
C ILE A 471 37.82 -9.66 13.38
N LEU A 472 38.66 -8.90 12.67
CA LEU A 472 39.62 -9.48 11.71
C LEU A 472 40.73 -10.32 12.39
N PRO A 473 41.26 -9.97 13.58
CA PRO A 473 42.18 -10.84 14.30
C PRO A 473 41.56 -12.19 14.69
N LYS A 474 40.24 -12.25 14.91
CA LYS A 474 39.55 -13.51 15.20
C LYS A 474 39.40 -14.38 13.95
N ALA A 475 39.14 -13.76 12.79
CA ALA A 475 39.17 -14.47 11.51
C ALA A 475 40.57 -15.04 11.25
N ARG A 476 41.63 -14.27 11.49
CA ARG A 476 43.02 -14.77 11.43
C ARG A 476 43.26 -15.96 12.36
N GLN A 477 42.82 -15.88 13.61
CA GLN A 477 42.95 -17.00 14.56
C GLN A 477 42.24 -18.26 14.07
N LEU A 478 41.08 -18.12 13.40
CA LEU A 478 40.35 -19.24 12.82
C LEU A 478 41.08 -19.87 11.64
N ILE A 479 41.73 -19.06 10.78
CA ILE A 479 42.61 -19.56 9.70
C ILE A 479 43.75 -20.39 10.30
N GLU A 480 44.46 -19.85 11.29
CA GLU A 480 45.61 -20.52 11.93
C GLU A 480 45.21 -21.80 12.68
N SER A 481 44.14 -21.74 13.49
CA SER A 481 43.75 -22.85 14.36
C SER A 481 42.98 -23.97 13.66
N ARG A 482 42.21 -23.65 12.61
CA ARG A 482 41.37 -24.63 11.89
C ARG A 482 41.85 -24.93 10.48
N GLN A 483 42.90 -24.24 10.01
CA GLN A 483 43.48 -24.44 8.68
C GLN A 483 42.39 -24.33 7.60
N ILE A 484 41.69 -23.19 7.57
CA ILE A 484 40.59 -22.90 6.63
C ILE A 484 40.86 -21.60 5.86
N ASN A 485 40.30 -21.47 4.66
CA ASN A 485 40.45 -20.28 3.84
C ASN A 485 39.82 -19.01 4.44
N ALA A 486 40.30 -17.83 4.02
CA ALA A 486 39.96 -16.54 4.62
C ALA A 486 38.45 -16.20 4.54
N GLU A 487 37.81 -16.54 3.43
CA GLU A 487 36.39 -16.30 3.19
C GLU A 487 35.50 -17.13 4.15
N TRP A 488 35.89 -18.38 4.42
CA TRP A 488 35.17 -19.22 5.39
C TRP A 488 35.38 -18.69 6.82
N ALA A 489 36.62 -18.36 7.19
CA ALA A 489 36.93 -17.83 8.52
C ALA A 489 36.17 -16.53 8.83
N LEU A 490 36.11 -15.59 7.88
CA LEU A 490 35.39 -14.33 8.02
C LEU A 490 33.88 -14.56 8.18
N ASN A 491 33.30 -15.49 7.42
CA ASN A 491 31.87 -15.83 7.53
C ASN A 491 31.49 -16.42 8.90
N GLU A 492 32.34 -17.26 9.49
CA GLU A 492 32.07 -17.81 10.83
C GLU A 492 32.08 -16.73 11.92
N VAL A 493 32.98 -15.75 11.83
CA VAL A 493 32.99 -14.60 12.74
C VAL A 493 31.68 -13.84 12.65
N ILE A 494 31.18 -13.63 11.43
CA ILE A 494 29.95 -12.86 11.18
C ILE A 494 28.71 -13.61 11.64
N GLU A 495 28.59 -14.91 11.37
CA GLU A 495 27.48 -15.72 11.87
C GLU A 495 27.46 -15.76 13.40
N LYS A 496 28.63 -15.83 14.04
CA LYS A 496 28.74 -15.80 15.50
C LYS A 496 28.25 -14.46 16.05
N ILE A 497 28.74 -13.34 15.53
CA ILE A 497 28.29 -12.00 15.91
C ILE A 497 26.78 -11.87 15.66
N SER A 498 26.30 -12.30 14.48
CA SER A 498 24.87 -12.30 14.13
C SER A 498 24.01 -13.05 15.15
N SER A 499 24.47 -14.21 15.61
CA SER A 499 23.73 -15.05 16.56
C SER A 499 23.65 -14.44 17.96
N GLU A 500 24.67 -13.71 18.38
CA GLU A 500 24.72 -12.99 19.65
C GLU A 500 23.81 -11.75 19.60
N PHE A 501 23.82 -11.04 18.48
CA PHE A 501 22.97 -9.85 18.27
C PHE A 501 21.48 -10.18 18.07
N ARG A 502 21.12 -11.32 17.47
CA ARG A 502 19.71 -11.75 17.33
C ARG A 502 18.99 -11.95 18.68
N LYS A 503 19.73 -12.13 19.77
CA LYS A 503 19.18 -12.27 21.13
C LYS A 503 18.82 -10.92 21.75
N ILE A 504 19.24 -9.82 21.13
CA ILE A 504 19.05 -8.46 21.63
C ILE A 504 17.81 -7.86 20.95
N GLN A 505 16.85 -7.38 21.74
CA GLN A 505 15.58 -6.83 21.23
C GLN A 505 15.67 -5.35 20.83
N ASP A 506 16.75 -4.67 21.22
CA ASP A 506 16.99 -3.24 20.99
C ASP A 506 17.24 -2.91 19.51
N ASN A 507 16.49 -1.95 18.97
CA ASN A 507 16.58 -1.51 17.58
C ASN A 507 17.86 -0.70 17.27
N TYR A 508 18.45 0.01 18.24
CA TYR A 508 19.72 0.72 18.07
C TYR A 508 20.90 -0.25 17.91
N ILE A 509 20.87 -1.35 18.68
CA ILE A 509 21.89 -2.39 18.59
C ILE A 509 21.77 -3.16 17.26
N LYS A 510 20.55 -3.31 16.74
CA LYS A 510 20.31 -3.89 15.40
C LYS A 510 20.83 -3.00 14.27
N SER A 511 20.72 -1.67 14.35
CA SER A 511 21.28 -0.78 13.31
C SER A 511 22.82 -0.83 13.28
N ARG A 512 23.48 -0.82 14.44
CA ARG A 512 24.93 -1.00 14.57
C ARG A 512 25.43 -2.33 14.00
N PHE A 513 24.65 -3.40 14.16
CA PHE A 513 24.99 -4.70 13.57
C PHE A 513 25.00 -4.66 12.04
N ASN A 514 24.04 -3.94 11.43
CA ASN A 514 24.01 -3.77 9.98
C ASN A 514 25.24 -3.02 9.46
N ASP A 515 25.77 -2.05 10.20
CA ASP A 515 27.01 -1.34 9.83
C ASP A 515 28.24 -2.26 9.88
N ILE A 516 28.35 -3.09 10.94
CA ILE A 516 29.41 -4.11 11.05
C ILE A 516 29.31 -5.09 9.89
N ARG A 517 28.09 -5.55 9.58
CA ARG A 517 27.85 -6.47 8.46
C ARG A 517 28.27 -5.83 7.14
N GLN A 518 27.91 -4.58 6.86
CA GLN A 518 28.28 -3.88 5.62
C GLN A 518 29.79 -3.77 5.42
N VAL A 519 30.54 -3.40 6.46
CA VAL A 519 32.01 -3.30 6.37
C VAL A 519 32.65 -4.65 6.11
N LEU A 520 32.15 -5.72 6.73
CA LEU A 520 32.68 -7.06 6.54
C LEU A 520 32.24 -7.69 5.22
N GLU A 521 31.07 -7.31 4.68
CA GLU A 521 30.67 -7.61 3.29
C GLU A 521 31.70 -7.02 2.33
N ARG A 522 32.16 -5.79 2.59
CA ARG A 522 33.20 -5.16 1.77
C ARG A 522 34.54 -5.91 1.81
N VAL A 523 34.97 -6.36 2.98
CA VAL A 523 36.18 -7.20 3.09
C VAL A 523 36.00 -8.53 2.34
N MET A 524 34.79 -9.10 2.41
CA MET A 524 34.44 -10.32 1.69
C MET A 524 34.45 -10.12 0.17
N ASP A 525 34.01 -8.96 -0.34
CA ASP A 525 34.07 -8.61 -1.77
C ASP A 525 35.51 -8.66 -2.30
N PHE A 526 36.45 -8.00 -1.61
CA PHE A 526 37.86 -7.99 -1.99
C PHE A 526 38.49 -9.39 -1.95
N LEU A 527 38.18 -10.19 -0.91
CA LEU A 527 38.65 -11.58 -0.83
C LEU A 527 38.17 -12.42 -2.02
N GLN A 528 36.91 -12.24 -2.43
CA GLN A 528 36.32 -12.93 -3.58
C GLN A 528 36.70 -12.31 -4.94
N GLN A 529 37.54 -11.26 -4.95
CA GLN A 529 37.85 -10.46 -6.15
C GLN A 529 36.60 -9.95 -6.87
N LYS A 530 35.51 -9.78 -6.13
CA LYS A 530 34.32 -9.10 -6.63
C LYS A 530 34.64 -7.62 -6.57
N SER A 531 34.71 -6.98 -7.73
CA SER A 531 34.81 -5.52 -7.79
C SER A 531 33.67 -4.89 -6.98
N ALA A 532 33.88 -3.65 -6.52
CA ALA A 532 32.79 -2.77 -6.11
C ALA A 532 31.54 -3.00 -6.98
N PRO A 533 30.29 -2.90 -6.45
CA PRO A 533 29.15 -2.77 -7.35
C PRO A 533 29.56 -1.71 -8.36
N PRO A 534 29.70 -2.07 -9.65
CA PRO A 534 30.55 -1.34 -10.58
C PRO A 534 30.15 0.11 -10.46
N MET A 535 31.08 0.96 -9.99
CA MET A 535 30.87 2.40 -9.89
C MET A 535 30.29 2.77 -11.24
N PHE A 536 28.99 3.12 -11.28
CA PHE A 536 28.16 3.08 -12.48
C PHE A 536 28.70 4.11 -13.49
N SER A 537 29.73 3.69 -14.21
CA SER A 537 30.52 4.48 -15.16
C SER A 537 30.03 4.25 -16.58
N GLY A 538 28.92 3.52 -16.74
CA GLY A 538 28.15 3.45 -17.97
C GLY A 538 26.93 4.37 -17.90
N ASP A 539 26.62 5.03 -19.01
CA ASP A 539 25.40 5.84 -19.22
C ASP A 539 24.08 5.04 -19.11
N GLU A 540 24.12 3.73 -18.83
CA GLU A 540 22.93 2.88 -18.82
C GLU A 540 22.11 3.00 -17.53
N ALA A 541 20.85 3.40 -17.68
CA ALA A 541 19.91 3.58 -16.57
C ALA A 541 19.36 2.22 -16.07
N MET A 542 19.51 1.91 -14.77
CA MET A 542 19.20 0.58 -14.21
C MET A 542 18.22 0.57 -13.04
N ILE A 543 17.61 -0.59 -12.78
CA ILE A 543 16.75 -0.88 -11.62
C ILE A 543 17.53 -1.76 -10.65
N LEU A 544 17.74 -1.27 -9.42
CA LEU A 544 18.56 -1.95 -8.43
C LEU A 544 17.71 -2.81 -7.49
N ILE A 545 18.18 -4.03 -7.23
CA ILE A 545 17.50 -5.00 -6.37
C ILE A 545 18.45 -5.42 -5.25
N LYS A 546 18.09 -5.19 -3.98
CA LYS A 546 18.94 -5.50 -2.82
C LYS A 546 18.12 -5.96 -1.60
N GLU A 547 18.77 -6.54 -0.58
CA GLU A 547 18.11 -6.89 0.68
C GLU A 547 17.53 -5.64 1.36
N ASP A 548 18.38 -4.63 1.54
CA ASP A 548 18.05 -3.29 2.02
C ASP A 548 19.16 -2.33 1.57
N PHE A 549 18.89 -1.03 1.56
CA PHE A 549 19.90 0.02 1.30
C PHE A 549 20.15 0.85 2.55
N SER A 550 21.42 1.17 2.80
CA SER A 550 21.76 2.18 3.81
C SER A 550 21.63 3.61 3.26
N PRO A 551 21.46 4.63 4.12
CA PRO A 551 21.44 6.03 3.70
C PRO A 551 22.67 6.45 2.89
N THR A 552 23.85 5.91 3.22
CA THR A 552 25.11 6.15 2.51
C THR A 552 25.07 5.59 1.09
N GLU A 553 24.51 4.39 0.93
CA GLU A 553 24.38 3.76 -0.37
C GLU A 553 23.43 4.55 -1.26
N ILE A 554 22.23 4.92 -0.77
CA ILE A 554 21.30 5.78 -1.51
C ILE A 554 21.95 7.11 -1.92
N THR A 555 22.84 7.64 -1.08
CA THR A 555 23.58 8.87 -1.37
C THR A 555 24.63 8.67 -2.47
N ALA A 556 25.42 7.58 -2.40
CA ALA A 556 26.39 7.23 -3.45
C ALA A 556 25.69 6.98 -4.80
N LEU A 557 24.50 6.41 -4.75
CA LEU A 557 23.61 6.19 -5.88
C LEU A 557 23.11 7.50 -6.53
N MET A 558 23.18 8.66 -5.86
CA MET A 558 22.76 9.96 -6.43
C MET A 558 23.61 10.41 -7.63
N ASN A 559 24.83 9.90 -7.77
CA ASN A 559 25.72 10.23 -8.89
C ASN A 559 25.57 9.25 -10.07
N GLY A 560 24.81 8.17 -9.90
CA GLY A 560 24.59 7.15 -10.92
C GLY A 560 23.27 7.31 -11.68
N ASN A 561 23.16 6.67 -12.84
CA ASN A 561 21.95 6.65 -13.65
C ASN A 561 20.99 5.55 -13.17
N ILE A 562 20.10 5.87 -12.23
CA ILE A 562 19.20 4.89 -11.57
C ILE A 562 17.74 5.21 -11.89
N LEU A 563 17.04 4.21 -12.41
CA LEU A 563 15.62 4.29 -12.76
C LEU A 563 14.71 3.94 -11.59
N GLY A 564 15.14 3.05 -10.69
CA GLY A 564 14.31 2.62 -9.57
C GLY A 564 15.00 1.61 -8.67
N ILE A 565 14.39 1.35 -7.51
CA ILE A 565 14.92 0.50 -6.45
C ILE A 565 13.84 -0.50 -6.00
N ALA A 566 14.27 -1.71 -5.69
CA ALA A 566 13.46 -2.78 -5.12
C ALA A 566 14.20 -3.41 -3.93
N THR A 567 13.54 -3.53 -2.77
CA THR A 567 14.15 -4.12 -1.57
C THR A 567 13.37 -5.30 -1.01
N GLU A 568 14.08 -6.27 -0.42
CA GLU A 568 13.45 -7.40 0.28
C GLU A 568 12.83 -6.99 1.61
N TYR A 569 13.53 -6.12 2.33
CA TYR A 569 13.16 -5.59 3.63
C TYR A 569 12.88 -4.09 3.55
N GLY A 570 12.34 -3.52 4.63
CA GLY A 570 11.96 -2.12 4.74
C GLY A 570 10.45 -1.89 4.70
N GLY A 571 10.01 -0.81 5.35
CA GLY A 571 8.63 -0.35 5.37
C GLY A 571 8.44 0.96 4.61
N GLU A 572 7.20 1.36 4.37
CA GLU A 572 6.85 2.61 3.66
C GLU A 572 7.41 3.87 4.35
N LYS A 573 7.68 3.79 5.66
CA LYS A 573 8.26 4.86 6.47
C LYS A 573 9.74 4.66 6.80
N SER A 574 10.43 3.73 6.14
CA SER A 574 11.86 3.54 6.39
C SER A 574 12.67 4.74 5.90
N HIS A 575 13.87 4.95 6.45
CA HIS A 575 14.79 5.99 6.00
C HIS A 575 15.06 5.90 4.48
N THR A 576 15.22 4.69 3.97
CA THR A 576 15.35 4.40 2.53
C THR A 576 14.13 4.86 1.74
N ALA A 577 12.92 4.61 2.27
CA ALA A 577 11.67 4.97 1.63
C ALA A 577 11.44 6.49 1.59
N ILE A 578 11.76 7.20 2.68
CA ILE A 578 11.68 8.66 2.77
C ILE A 578 12.72 9.28 1.83
N MET A 579 13.97 8.80 1.83
CA MET A 579 15.01 9.31 0.93
C MET A 579 14.66 9.10 -0.54
N CYS A 580 14.18 7.91 -0.93
CA CYS A 580 13.74 7.67 -2.30
C CYS A 580 12.58 8.59 -2.71
N GLN A 581 11.67 8.92 -1.78
CA GLN A 581 10.57 9.85 -2.01
C GLN A 581 11.06 11.28 -2.27
N SER A 582 11.95 11.78 -1.42
CA SER A 582 12.63 13.08 -1.61
C SER A 582 13.38 13.18 -2.94
N LEU A 583 14.05 12.10 -3.33
CA LEU A 583 14.83 12.03 -4.57
C LEU A 583 13.96 11.77 -5.81
N GLY A 584 12.69 11.38 -5.64
CA GLY A 584 11.79 11.02 -6.73
C GLY A 584 12.15 9.69 -7.40
N ILE A 585 12.85 8.80 -6.71
CA ILE A 585 13.24 7.47 -7.18
C ILE A 585 12.10 6.47 -6.91
N PRO A 586 11.56 5.79 -7.93
CA PRO A 586 10.59 4.70 -7.78
C PRO A 586 11.10 3.59 -6.85
N LEU A 587 10.37 3.30 -5.76
CA LEU A 587 10.75 2.30 -4.76
C LEU A 587 9.60 1.33 -4.44
N ILE A 588 9.89 0.02 -4.47
CA ILE A 588 9.04 -1.04 -3.89
C ILE A 588 9.81 -1.73 -2.76
N VAL A 589 9.21 -1.81 -1.57
CA VAL A 589 9.78 -2.51 -0.41
C VAL A 589 8.97 -3.77 -0.06
N GLY A 590 9.57 -4.67 0.70
CA GLY A 590 8.91 -5.90 1.18
C GLY A 590 8.81 -7.01 0.12
N LEU A 591 9.72 -7.03 -0.85
CA LEU A 591 9.81 -8.06 -1.90
C LEU A 591 10.60 -9.28 -1.44
N SER A 592 10.16 -9.96 -0.38
CA SER A 592 10.93 -11.06 0.22
C SER A 592 11.33 -12.15 -0.80
N GLY A 593 12.63 -12.46 -0.87
CA GLY A 593 13.21 -13.44 -1.78
C GLY A 593 13.11 -13.05 -3.25
N ILE A 594 13.20 -11.77 -3.60
CA ILE A 594 13.27 -11.28 -4.98
C ILE A 594 14.68 -11.39 -5.54
N ILE A 595 15.70 -11.30 -4.68
CA ILE A 595 17.11 -11.41 -5.07
C ILE A 595 17.35 -12.78 -5.67
N GLY A 596 18.01 -12.81 -6.84
CA GLY A 596 18.29 -14.05 -7.57
C GLY A 596 17.10 -14.67 -8.29
N LYS A 597 15.87 -14.17 -8.11
CA LYS A 597 14.74 -14.55 -8.98
C LYS A 597 14.77 -13.84 -10.31
N ILE A 598 15.29 -12.62 -10.34
CA ILE A 598 15.47 -11.82 -11.55
C ILE A 598 16.96 -11.92 -11.92
N PRO A 599 17.33 -12.45 -13.09
CA PRO A 599 18.69 -12.39 -13.61
C PRO A 599 19.19 -10.95 -13.77
N ASP A 600 20.49 -10.75 -13.60
CA ASP A 600 21.14 -9.48 -13.89
C ASP A 600 20.98 -9.13 -15.37
N PHE A 601 20.80 -7.84 -15.62
CA PHE A 601 20.56 -7.22 -16.92
C PHE A 601 19.27 -7.65 -17.63
N GLU A 602 18.37 -8.37 -16.95
CA GLU A 602 17.03 -8.65 -17.48
C GLU A 602 16.20 -7.36 -17.55
N GLU A 603 15.58 -7.07 -18.70
CA GLU A 603 14.64 -5.95 -18.81
C GLU A 603 13.37 -6.25 -18.01
N ILE A 604 13.09 -5.40 -17.04
CA ILE A 604 11.92 -5.50 -16.16
C ILE A 604 11.14 -4.19 -16.15
N ILE A 605 9.88 -4.29 -15.77
CA ILE A 605 9.05 -3.13 -15.43
C ILE A 605 8.88 -3.09 -13.93
N LEU A 606 9.36 -2.02 -13.29
CA LEU A 606 9.09 -1.71 -11.90
C LEU A 606 7.87 -0.76 -11.87
N ASP A 607 6.74 -1.26 -11.38
CA ASP A 607 5.50 -0.50 -11.27
C ASP A 607 5.14 -0.31 -9.80
N THR A 608 5.38 0.89 -9.29
CA THR A 608 5.11 1.20 -7.89
C THR A 608 3.63 1.53 -7.64
N GLU A 609 2.86 1.94 -8.66
CA GLU A 609 1.40 2.17 -8.55
C GLU A 609 0.65 0.87 -8.20
N THR A 610 1.11 -0.25 -8.75
CA THR A 610 0.55 -1.59 -8.52
C THR A 610 1.36 -2.44 -7.55
N CYS A 611 2.56 -1.97 -7.18
CA CYS A 611 3.55 -2.68 -6.36
C CYS A 611 3.95 -4.03 -6.99
N GLU A 612 4.18 -4.03 -8.30
CA GLU A 612 4.53 -5.22 -9.10
C GLU A 612 5.86 -5.03 -9.85
N ILE A 613 6.61 -6.12 -9.96
CA ILE A 613 7.73 -6.25 -10.89
C ILE A 613 7.30 -7.21 -11.99
N ILE A 614 7.33 -6.75 -13.24
CA ILE A 614 6.97 -7.54 -14.41
C ILE A 614 8.25 -7.95 -15.14
N ARG A 615 8.46 -9.25 -15.21
CA ARG A 615 9.56 -9.89 -15.95
C ARG A 615 9.14 -10.25 -17.36
N GLN A 616 10.08 -10.21 -18.29
CA GLN A 616 9.85 -10.56 -19.70
C GLN A 616 8.50 -10.02 -20.23
N PRO A 617 8.24 -8.71 -20.08
CA PRO A 617 6.95 -8.15 -20.45
C PRO A 617 6.71 -8.38 -21.94
N ASP A 618 5.51 -8.83 -22.29
CA ASP A 618 5.12 -8.93 -23.70
C ASP A 618 5.04 -7.53 -24.32
N THR A 619 5.13 -7.45 -25.65
CA THR A 619 5.11 -6.17 -26.37
C THR A 619 3.84 -5.36 -26.08
N ALA A 620 2.71 -6.04 -25.82
CA ALA A 620 1.45 -5.41 -25.44
C ALA A 620 1.52 -4.73 -24.06
N VAL A 621 2.10 -5.39 -23.05
CA VAL A 621 2.32 -4.82 -21.71
C VAL A 621 3.32 -3.67 -21.77
N ILE A 622 4.42 -3.81 -22.52
CA ILE A 622 5.39 -2.72 -22.73
C ILE A 622 4.69 -1.50 -23.32
N GLN A 623 3.93 -1.65 -24.39
CA GLN A 623 3.20 -0.55 -25.03
C GLN A 623 2.21 0.10 -24.07
N LYS A 624 1.45 -0.70 -23.31
CA LYS A 624 0.51 -0.19 -22.31
C LYS A 624 1.22 0.61 -21.21
N LYS A 625 2.35 0.13 -20.71
CA LYS A 625 3.13 0.81 -19.66
C LYS A 625 3.84 2.05 -20.21
N ARG A 626 4.35 2.02 -21.44
CA ARG A 626 4.89 3.20 -22.13
C ARG A 626 3.83 4.27 -22.34
N ALA A 627 2.63 3.91 -22.81
CA ALA A 627 1.52 4.85 -22.92
C ALA A 627 1.14 5.45 -21.56
N ARG A 628 1.23 4.65 -20.48
CA ARG A 628 1.03 5.15 -19.11
C ARG A 628 2.14 6.11 -18.68
N ILE A 629 3.40 5.81 -18.98
CA ILE A 629 4.55 6.71 -18.73
C ILE A 629 4.34 8.03 -19.47
N GLU A 630 4.01 7.98 -20.76
CA GLU A 630 3.74 9.16 -21.58
C GLU A 630 2.54 9.96 -21.06
N GLN A 631 1.49 9.31 -20.58
CA GLN A 631 0.36 9.97 -19.92
C GLN A 631 0.79 10.68 -18.64
N LEU A 632 1.63 10.04 -17.82
CA LEU A 632 2.16 10.62 -16.57
C LEU A 632 3.09 11.80 -16.87
N GLU A 633 3.96 11.69 -17.88
CA GLU A 633 4.80 12.78 -18.36
C GLU A 633 3.97 13.92 -18.94
N GLY A 634 2.98 13.63 -19.78
CA GLY A 634 2.06 14.61 -20.33
C GLY A 634 1.29 15.34 -19.24
N ARG A 635 0.86 14.63 -18.19
CA ARG A 635 0.28 15.24 -16.99
C ARG A 635 1.29 16.14 -16.28
N ARG A 636 2.53 15.69 -16.07
CA ARG A 636 3.60 16.51 -15.46
C ARG A 636 3.87 17.77 -16.29
N ARG A 637 3.99 17.66 -17.62
CA ARG A 637 4.16 18.81 -18.53
C ARG A 637 3.01 19.79 -18.42
N ARG A 638 1.76 19.30 -18.41
CA ARG A 638 0.56 20.14 -18.20
C ARG A 638 0.55 20.83 -16.83
N LEU A 639 0.98 20.14 -15.77
CA LEU A 639 1.11 20.73 -14.44
C LEU A 639 2.21 21.78 -14.39
N LYS A 640 3.34 21.58 -15.09
CA LYS A 640 4.41 22.58 -15.21
C LYS A 640 3.93 23.88 -15.84
N LEU A 641 2.99 23.84 -16.79
CA LEU A 641 2.36 25.05 -17.35
C LEU A 641 1.52 25.85 -16.32
N GLY A 642 1.21 25.25 -15.16
CA GLY A 642 0.47 25.89 -14.08
C GLY A 642 1.34 26.45 -12.95
N ILE A 643 2.68 26.31 -13.02
CA ILE A 643 3.61 26.71 -11.96
C ILE A 643 3.46 28.19 -11.59
N ASP A 644 3.28 29.07 -12.57
CA ASP A 644 3.20 30.53 -12.34
C ASP A 644 1.77 31.02 -12.01
N LYS A 645 0.82 30.11 -11.78
CA LYS A 645 -0.56 30.49 -11.42
C LYS A 645 -0.69 30.64 -9.91
N LEU A 646 -1.43 31.67 -9.50
CA LEU A 646 -1.86 31.83 -8.11
C LEU A 646 -2.70 30.63 -7.67
N CYS A 647 -2.49 30.19 -6.43
CA CYS A 647 -3.23 29.10 -5.82
C CYS A 647 -4.49 29.67 -5.16
N ILE A 648 -5.59 29.68 -5.92
CA ILE A 648 -6.87 30.27 -5.51
C ILE A 648 -7.93 29.16 -5.47
N LEU A 649 -8.62 29.05 -4.33
CA LEU A 649 -9.76 28.16 -4.15
C LEU A 649 -10.96 28.62 -5.00
N LYS A 650 -11.96 27.76 -5.18
CA LYS A 650 -13.12 28.08 -6.04
C LYS A 650 -13.96 29.27 -5.54
N ASP A 651 -13.87 29.58 -4.26
CA ASP A 651 -14.54 30.70 -3.59
C ASP A 651 -13.72 32.00 -3.65
N GLY A 652 -12.53 31.98 -4.23
CA GLY A 652 -11.64 33.13 -4.35
C GLY A 652 -10.63 33.28 -3.21
N THR A 653 -10.63 32.38 -2.21
CA THR A 653 -9.62 32.40 -1.15
C THR A 653 -8.26 32.00 -1.71
N GLU A 654 -7.27 32.88 -1.54
CA GLU A 654 -5.88 32.59 -1.88
C GLU A 654 -5.23 31.73 -0.79
N VAL A 655 -4.49 30.71 -1.19
CA VAL A 655 -3.70 29.84 -0.32
C VAL A 655 -2.27 29.79 -0.80
N SER A 656 -1.31 29.83 0.12
CA SER A 656 0.11 29.62 -0.23
C SER A 656 0.43 28.13 -0.27
N LEU A 657 1.26 27.73 -1.23
CA LEU A 657 1.87 26.40 -1.27
C LEU A 657 3.35 26.55 -0.93
N GLU A 658 3.76 25.91 0.15
CA GLU A 658 5.13 25.93 0.65
C GLU A 658 5.72 24.52 0.66
N ALA A 659 7.04 24.41 0.55
CA ALA A 659 7.75 23.14 0.53
C ALA A 659 8.19 22.71 1.93
N ASN A 660 8.06 21.41 2.20
CA ASN A 660 8.84 20.75 3.25
C ASN A 660 10.21 20.40 2.66
N VAL A 661 11.28 20.75 3.36
CA VAL A 661 12.66 20.54 2.92
C VAL A 661 13.46 19.87 4.02
N ASP A 662 14.18 18.82 3.62
CA ASP A 662 15.15 18.09 4.43
C ASP A 662 16.59 18.33 3.92
N PHE A 663 16.77 18.63 2.62
CA PHE A 663 18.10 18.79 1.99
C PHE A 663 18.23 20.00 1.05
N ILE A 664 19.47 20.45 0.81
CA ILE A 664 19.76 21.60 -0.06
C ILE A 664 19.25 21.45 -1.52
N LYS A 665 19.27 20.23 -2.08
CA LYS A 665 18.77 19.97 -3.44
C LYS A 665 17.26 20.24 -3.56
N GLU A 666 16.51 20.03 -2.49
CA GLU A 666 15.06 20.32 -2.46
C GLU A 666 14.82 21.82 -2.36
N ALA A 667 15.66 22.55 -1.62
CA ALA A 667 15.59 24.01 -1.56
C ALA A 667 15.77 24.65 -2.96
N GLN A 668 16.59 24.07 -3.83
CA GLN A 668 16.75 24.54 -5.22
C GLN A 668 15.45 24.42 -6.03
N LYS A 669 14.63 23.38 -5.76
CA LYS A 669 13.34 23.16 -6.42
C LYS A 669 12.33 24.25 -6.08
N VAL A 670 12.43 24.90 -4.90
CA VAL A 670 11.55 26.02 -4.51
C VAL A 670 11.59 27.12 -5.56
N LYS A 671 12.80 27.45 -6.04
CA LYS A 671 12.99 28.43 -7.12
C LYS A 671 12.55 27.89 -8.48
N GLU A 672 12.89 26.64 -8.80
CA GLU A 672 12.52 25.99 -10.08
C GLU A 672 11.00 25.94 -10.31
N TYR A 673 10.25 25.63 -9.26
CA TYR A 673 8.78 25.47 -9.30
C TYR A 673 8.04 26.69 -8.74
N ASN A 674 8.72 27.84 -8.59
CA ASN A 674 8.16 29.10 -8.09
C ASN A 674 7.27 28.93 -6.84
N ILE A 675 7.69 28.06 -5.91
CA ILE A 675 6.97 27.76 -4.68
C ILE A 675 6.98 29.01 -3.78
N SER A 676 5.93 29.23 -3.00
CA SER A 676 5.76 30.44 -2.18
C SER A 676 6.86 30.59 -1.11
N GLY A 677 7.39 29.47 -0.62
CA GLY A 677 8.46 29.43 0.37
C GLY A 677 8.76 28.02 0.86
N ILE A 678 9.60 27.92 1.89
CA ILE A 678 9.84 26.68 2.65
C ILE A 678 9.05 26.79 3.95
N GLY A 679 7.96 26.03 4.07
CA GLY A 679 7.08 26.05 5.23
C GLY A 679 7.57 25.19 6.39
N LEU A 680 8.49 24.27 6.11
CA LEU A 680 9.20 23.50 7.12
C LEU A 680 10.56 23.07 6.59
N LEU A 681 11.63 23.62 7.17
CA LEU A 681 12.98 23.06 7.10
C LEU A 681 13.20 22.22 8.36
N ARG A 682 13.39 20.91 8.20
CA ARG A 682 13.70 20.01 9.31
C ARG A 682 15.19 20.08 9.63
N SER A 683 15.56 20.94 10.57
CA SER A 683 16.98 21.20 10.88
C SER A 683 17.69 19.94 11.39
N GLU A 684 16.98 19.06 12.10
CA GLU A 684 17.60 17.89 12.71
C GLU A 684 18.23 16.95 11.67
N ILE A 685 17.59 16.78 10.52
CA ILE A 685 18.06 15.86 9.46
C ILE A 685 19.40 16.33 8.88
N LEU A 686 19.66 17.64 8.88
CA LEU A 686 20.92 18.21 8.39
C LEU A 686 22.14 17.85 9.24
N PHE A 687 21.93 17.41 10.48
CA PHE A 687 23.01 17.19 11.44
C PHE A 687 22.91 15.85 12.16
N MET A 688 21.90 15.03 11.88
CA MET A 688 21.61 13.79 12.62
C MET A 688 22.78 12.79 12.62
N SER A 689 23.68 12.81 11.63
CA SER A 689 24.85 11.93 11.64
C SER A 689 26.15 12.58 12.12
N TYR A 690 26.06 13.77 12.72
CA TYR A 690 27.16 14.35 13.47
C TYR A 690 27.38 13.60 14.79
N LYS A 691 28.64 13.28 15.13
CA LYS A 691 29.02 12.70 16.45
C LYS A 691 29.11 13.72 17.58
N LYS A 692 29.28 15.00 17.25
CA LYS A 692 29.35 16.12 18.20
C LYS A 692 28.33 17.18 17.78
N SER A 693 27.78 17.89 18.75
CA SER A 693 26.81 18.95 18.47
C SER A 693 27.45 19.95 17.51
N PRO A 694 26.80 20.29 16.38
CA PRO A 694 27.37 21.20 15.41
C PRO A 694 27.54 22.58 16.03
N SER A 695 28.68 23.20 15.75
CA SER A 695 28.99 24.55 16.18
C SER A 695 28.08 25.58 15.51
N GLU A 696 27.97 26.75 16.12
CA GLU A 696 27.21 27.88 15.58
C GLU A 696 27.61 28.21 14.12
N GLU A 697 28.91 28.25 13.82
CA GLU A 697 29.40 28.62 12.48
C GLU A 697 29.16 27.51 11.43
N GLU A 698 29.14 26.24 11.84
CA GLU A 698 28.72 25.14 10.94
C GLU A 698 27.23 25.23 10.61
N GLN A 699 26.39 25.45 11.63
CA GLN A 699 24.96 25.61 11.45
C GLN A 699 24.67 26.84 10.57
N TYR A 700 25.34 27.97 10.83
CA TYR A 700 25.26 29.18 10.01
C TYR A 700 25.57 28.89 8.54
N ARG A 701 26.71 28.25 8.25
CA ARG A 701 27.14 27.95 6.88
C ARG A 701 26.13 27.07 6.13
N GLN A 702 25.60 26.03 6.78
CA GLN A 702 24.64 25.12 6.12
C GLN A 702 23.29 25.81 5.90
N LEU A 703 22.75 26.47 6.92
CA LEU A 703 21.48 27.20 6.82
C LEU A 703 21.55 28.31 5.76
N ARG A 704 22.66 29.06 5.70
CA ARG A 704 22.87 30.10 4.68
C ARG A 704 22.82 29.55 3.26
N LYS A 705 23.41 28.37 3.02
CA LYS A 705 23.35 27.73 1.69
C LYS A 705 21.91 27.39 1.30
N ILE A 706 21.12 26.87 2.22
CA ILE A 706 19.70 26.54 2.00
C ILE A 706 18.88 27.81 1.74
N LEU A 707 19.06 28.85 2.57
CA LEU A 707 18.39 30.14 2.41
C LEU A 707 18.73 30.81 1.07
N THR A 708 20.00 30.72 0.65
CA THR A 708 20.44 31.23 -0.66
C THR A 708 19.79 30.44 -1.81
N ALA A 709 19.72 29.10 -1.68
CA ALA A 709 19.08 28.23 -2.67
C ALA A 709 17.57 28.50 -2.80
N ALA A 710 16.90 28.89 -1.71
CA ALA A 710 15.49 29.28 -1.71
C ALA A 710 15.22 30.59 -2.47
N GLY A 711 16.25 31.34 -2.87
CA GLY A 711 16.12 32.47 -3.80
C GLY A 711 15.39 33.69 -3.23
N GLY A 712 15.50 33.93 -1.93
CA GLY A 712 14.87 35.08 -1.24
C GLY A 712 13.42 34.86 -0.79
N LYS A 713 12.88 33.66 -1.00
CA LYS A 713 11.58 33.24 -0.45
C LYS A 713 11.68 33.00 1.07
N PRO A 714 10.58 33.14 1.85
CA PRO A 714 10.58 32.88 3.28
C PRO A 714 10.91 31.41 3.58
N VAL A 715 11.65 31.19 4.67
CA VAL A 715 12.06 29.86 5.14
C VAL A 715 11.76 29.72 6.63
N THR A 716 10.87 28.79 6.94
CA THR A 716 10.51 28.41 8.30
C THR A 716 11.42 27.28 8.77
N VAL A 717 12.36 27.60 9.66
CA VAL A 717 13.30 26.63 10.24
C VAL A 717 12.74 26.12 11.55
N ARG A 718 12.50 24.81 11.60
CA ARG A 718 12.15 24.15 12.85
C ARG A 718 13.40 23.95 13.69
N THR A 719 13.34 24.28 14.97
CA THR A 719 14.44 24.01 15.91
C THR A 719 14.55 22.51 16.18
N TRP A 720 15.55 22.08 16.95
CA TRP A 720 15.80 20.66 17.20
C TRP A 720 14.54 19.87 17.61
N ASP A 721 14.20 18.84 16.82
CA ASP A 721 13.18 17.83 17.11
C ASP A 721 13.86 16.45 17.25
N LEU A 722 14.67 16.32 18.30
CA LEU A 722 15.41 15.09 18.68
C LEU A 722 14.66 14.37 19.81
N GLY A 723 14.80 13.05 20.00
CA GLY A 723 14.31 12.39 21.24
C GLY A 723 13.40 11.17 21.09
N ALA A 724 12.90 10.88 19.89
CA ALA A 724 12.00 9.75 19.62
C ALA A 724 12.66 8.67 18.75
N ASP A 725 12.18 8.48 17.52
CA ASP A 725 12.81 7.71 16.44
C ASP A 725 14.11 8.35 15.92
N LYS A 726 14.30 9.63 16.21
CA LYS A 726 15.43 10.45 15.76
C LYS A 726 16.48 10.55 16.87
N SER A 727 17.42 9.61 16.85
CA SER A 727 18.58 9.65 17.74
C SER A 727 19.74 10.42 17.11
N ALA A 728 20.32 11.35 17.86
CA ALA A 728 21.57 12.02 17.50
C ALA A 728 22.69 11.59 18.47
N ASP A 729 23.79 11.07 17.93
CA ASP A 729 24.91 10.54 18.73
C ASP A 729 25.52 11.61 19.65
N PHE A 730 25.41 12.88 19.29
CA PHE A 730 25.90 14.00 20.10
C PHE A 730 25.05 14.33 21.33
N PHE A 731 23.90 13.68 21.51
CA PHE A 731 23.05 13.87 22.68
C PHE A 731 22.64 12.51 23.28
N PRO A 732 23.56 11.83 24.00
CA PRO A 732 23.36 10.43 24.40
C PRO A 732 22.25 10.22 25.44
N ALA A 733 21.85 11.28 26.15
CA ALA A 733 20.86 11.22 27.24
C ALA A 733 19.44 10.82 26.77
N ILE A 734 19.21 10.77 25.44
CA ILE A 734 17.94 10.38 24.82
C ILE A 734 17.74 8.86 24.76
N HIS A 735 18.79 8.04 24.87
CA HIS A 735 18.76 6.65 24.41
C HIS A 735 18.10 5.63 25.33
N ASN A 736 17.55 6.00 26.50
CA ASN A 736 17.11 5.04 27.52
C ASN A 736 15.69 5.26 28.06
N GLU A 737 14.81 5.93 27.31
CA GLU A 737 13.43 6.14 27.76
C GLU A 737 12.49 4.99 27.36
N VAL A 738 11.59 4.62 28.26
CA VAL A 738 10.57 3.56 28.02
C VAL A 738 9.62 3.96 26.88
N ASN A 739 9.29 5.26 26.78
CA ASN A 739 8.43 5.81 25.73
C ASN A 739 9.06 7.10 25.17
N PRO A 740 10.02 6.97 24.22
CA PRO A 740 10.74 8.12 23.66
C PRO A 740 9.80 9.17 23.02
N ALA A 741 8.68 8.72 22.44
CA ALA A 741 7.67 9.62 21.88
C ALA A 741 7.04 10.56 22.93
N LEU A 742 6.92 10.14 24.20
CA LEU A 742 6.27 10.92 25.25
C LEU A 742 7.24 11.63 26.20
N GLY A 743 8.55 11.37 26.10
CA GLY A 743 9.52 11.82 27.10
C GLY A 743 10.37 13.03 26.68
N LEU A 744 11.68 12.98 26.92
CA LEU A 744 12.61 14.10 26.77
C LEU A 744 12.98 14.30 25.29
N ARG A 745 12.15 15.08 24.59
CA ARG A 745 12.34 15.38 23.16
C ARG A 745 12.15 16.86 22.82
N ALA A 746 12.69 17.24 21.67
CA ALA A 746 12.45 18.49 20.99
C ALA A 746 12.67 19.72 21.91
N ILE A 747 11.68 20.62 22.02
CA ILE A 747 11.79 21.82 22.86
C ILE A 747 12.14 21.52 24.32
N ARG A 748 11.75 20.35 24.84
CA ARG A 748 12.06 19.95 26.23
C ARG A 748 13.56 19.74 26.43
N ILE A 749 14.25 19.19 25.43
CA ILE A 749 15.71 19.10 25.42
C ILE A 749 16.31 20.51 25.37
N CYS A 750 15.82 21.33 24.45
CA CYS A 750 16.30 22.69 24.24
C CYS A 750 16.21 23.55 25.50
N LEU A 751 15.12 23.45 26.25
CA LEU A 751 14.91 24.21 27.49
C LEU A 751 15.66 23.61 28.69
N ARG A 752 15.90 22.30 28.69
CA ARG A 752 16.71 21.65 29.72
C ARG A 752 18.20 21.96 29.56
N GLU A 753 18.68 22.07 28.33
CA GLU A 753 20.07 22.38 27.98
C GLU A 753 20.16 23.71 27.20
N PRO A 754 20.07 24.87 27.87
CA PRO A 754 19.95 26.17 27.21
C PRO A 754 21.11 26.50 26.27
N GLU A 755 22.35 26.17 26.61
CA GLU A 755 23.49 26.47 25.74
C GLU A 755 23.44 25.68 24.43
N PHE A 756 23.03 24.41 24.48
CA PHE A 756 22.79 23.61 23.27
C PHE A 756 21.72 24.25 22.37
N PHE A 757 20.67 24.79 22.96
CA PHE A 757 19.63 25.49 22.21
C PHE A 757 20.12 26.83 21.66
N LYS A 758 20.79 27.65 22.48
CA LYS A 758 21.36 28.94 22.07
C LYS A 758 22.36 28.78 20.93
N THR A 759 23.15 27.71 20.88
CA THR A 759 24.03 27.40 19.73
C THR A 759 23.26 27.28 18.40
N GLN A 760 22.01 26.81 18.42
CA GLN A 760 21.14 26.79 17.24
C GLN A 760 20.41 28.10 17.01
N LEU A 761 20.03 28.82 18.06
CA LEU A 761 19.32 30.10 17.91
C LEU A 761 20.22 31.21 17.35
N ARG A 762 21.48 31.31 17.78
CA ARG A 762 22.45 32.30 17.29
C ARG A 762 22.58 32.39 15.77
N PRO A 763 22.80 31.30 15.02
CA PRO A 763 22.87 31.37 13.56
C PRO A 763 21.52 31.74 12.93
N LEU A 764 20.38 31.33 13.50
CA LEU A 764 19.06 31.71 13.00
C LEU A 764 18.78 33.21 13.17
N VAL A 765 19.10 33.76 14.35
CA VAL A 765 18.98 35.20 14.63
C VAL A 765 19.91 35.99 13.71
N ARG A 766 21.17 35.58 13.57
CA ARG A 766 22.13 36.21 12.65
C ARG A 766 21.63 36.20 11.20
N LEU A 767 21.11 35.06 10.72
CA LEU A 767 20.59 34.92 9.35
C LEU A 767 19.32 35.73 9.10
N SER A 768 18.52 36.02 10.13
CA SER A 768 17.32 36.86 10.02
C SER A 768 17.61 38.32 9.62
N ALA A 769 18.86 38.77 9.78
CA ALA A 769 19.29 40.09 9.30
C ALA A 769 19.41 40.16 7.77
N GLU A 770 19.76 39.03 7.12
CA GLU A 770 20.00 38.91 5.67
C GLU A 770 18.83 38.26 4.92
N PHE A 771 18.08 37.35 5.57
CA PHE A 771 17.06 36.51 4.94
C PHE A 771 15.72 36.53 5.70
N GLN A 772 14.64 36.15 5.03
CA GLN A 772 13.33 35.96 5.66
C GLN A 772 13.26 34.62 6.40
N VAL A 773 13.82 34.59 7.62
CA VAL A 773 13.83 33.40 8.47
C VAL A 773 12.69 33.46 9.48
N LYS A 774 11.86 32.40 9.53
CA LYS A 774 10.90 32.17 10.62
C LYS A 774 11.43 31.03 11.49
N ILE A 775 11.41 31.19 12.82
CA ILE A 775 11.83 30.16 13.78
C ILE A 775 10.58 29.42 14.25
N LEU A 776 10.56 28.09 14.16
CA LEU A 776 9.43 27.25 14.54
C LEU A 776 9.81 26.30 15.68
N LEU A 777 9.09 26.38 16.79
CA LEU A 777 9.32 25.59 18.00
C LEU A 777 8.48 24.28 17.96
N PRO A 778 9.09 23.08 17.94
CA PRO A 778 8.40 21.79 17.99
C PRO A 778 7.93 21.41 19.41
N MET A 779 6.99 20.49 19.51
CA MET A 779 6.51 19.82 20.73
C MET A 779 6.04 20.77 21.84
N ILE A 780 5.54 21.95 21.46
CA ILE A 780 4.93 22.89 22.41
C ILE A 780 3.73 22.23 23.07
N SER A 781 3.63 22.38 24.38
CA SER A 781 2.56 21.90 25.23
C SER A 781 2.00 22.98 26.16
N GLY A 782 2.73 24.08 26.38
CA GLY A 782 2.24 25.24 27.12
C GLY A 782 3.02 26.53 26.88
N ILE A 783 2.49 27.65 27.37
CA ILE A 783 3.03 29.01 27.14
C ILE A 783 4.48 29.15 27.60
N HIS A 784 4.82 28.58 28.76
CA HIS A 784 6.16 28.74 29.37
C HIS A 784 7.29 28.32 28.42
N GLU A 785 7.06 27.31 27.57
CA GLU A 785 8.05 26.85 26.60
C GLU A 785 8.28 27.89 25.50
N ILE A 786 7.23 28.62 25.10
CA ILE A 786 7.27 29.68 24.10
C ILE A 786 7.94 30.91 24.68
N THR A 787 7.49 31.39 25.84
CA THR A 787 8.02 32.62 26.46
C THR A 787 9.51 32.47 26.78
N ARG A 788 9.91 31.32 27.33
CA ARG A 788 11.32 31.06 27.63
C ARG A 788 12.19 31.01 26.38
N SER A 789 11.68 30.45 25.28
CA SER A 789 12.39 30.45 24.00
C SER A 789 12.52 31.86 23.44
N ARG A 790 11.48 32.70 23.55
CA ARG A 790 11.56 34.12 23.15
C ARG A 790 12.55 34.91 23.98
N GLU A 791 12.64 34.65 25.29
CA GLU A 791 13.67 35.27 26.15
C GLU A 791 15.08 35.00 25.61
N TYR A 792 15.41 33.75 25.27
CA TYR A 792 16.72 33.41 24.69
C TYR A 792 16.95 34.05 23.32
N ILE A 793 15.92 34.11 22.48
CA ILE A 793 16.01 34.76 21.16
C ILE A 793 16.27 36.26 21.32
N ASN A 794 15.54 36.94 22.21
CA ASN A 794 15.69 38.36 22.47
C ASN A 794 17.07 38.67 23.08
N GLU A 795 17.54 37.86 24.03
CA GLU A 795 18.88 37.99 24.62
C GLU A 795 19.96 37.93 23.53
N ILE A 796 19.89 36.96 22.63
CA ILE A 796 20.82 36.82 21.50
C ILE A 796 20.68 37.98 20.51
N ALA A 797 19.46 38.43 20.25
CA ALA A 797 19.20 39.53 19.33
C ALA A 797 19.81 40.84 19.87
N ASP A 798 19.66 41.11 21.16
CA ASP A 798 20.24 42.25 21.85
C ASP A 798 21.78 42.18 21.84
N GLU A 799 22.37 41.01 22.10
CA GLU A 799 23.83 40.76 21.99
C GLU A 799 24.37 41.07 20.59
N MET A 800 23.58 40.77 19.55
CA MET A 800 23.96 40.96 18.14
C MET A 800 23.53 42.31 17.54
N GLY A 801 22.79 43.14 18.29
CA GLY A 801 22.24 44.41 17.79
C GLY A 801 21.17 44.24 16.70
N ILE A 802 20.45 43.12 16.70
CA ILE A 802 19.38 42.80 15.76
C ILE A 802 18.04 43.12 16.42
N GLU A 803 17.18 43.87 15.74
CA GLU A 803 15.85 44.18 16.26
C GLU A 803 14.99 42.91 16.42
N SER A 804 14.60 42.61 17.66
CA SER A 804 13.76 41.44 17.98
C SER A 804 12.45 41.38 17.17
N ALA A 805 11.90 42.53 16.74
CA ALA A 805 10.70 42.61 15.90
C ALA A 805 10.84 41.97 14.51
N ARG A 806 12.07 41.80 14.01
CA ARG A 806 12.35 41.10 12.74
C ARG A 806 12.25 39.58 12.88
N ILE A 807 12.40 39.06 14.09
CA ILE A 807 12.49 37.61 14.33
C ILE A 807 11.08 37.08 14.56
N LYS A 808 10.55 36.35 13.57
CA LYS A 808 9.24 35.70 13.68
C LYS A 808 9.38 34.35 14.36
N VAL A 809 8.70 34.18 15.48
CA VAL A 809 8.73 32.95 16.28
C VAL A 809 7.35 32.32 16.27
N GLY A 810 7.25 31.11 15.74
CA GLY A 810 6.01 30.35 15.69
C GLY A 810 6.07 29.07 16.52
N SER A 811 4.90 28.51 16.76
CA SER A 811 4.75 27.27 17.53
C SER A 811 4.16 26.17 16.66
N MET A 812 4.75 24.98 16.75
CA MET A 812 4.18 23.80 16.13
C MET A 812 3.05 23.25 17.00
N VAL A 813 1.83 23.29 16.48
CA VAL A 813 0.63 22.72 17.12
C VAL A 813 0.57 21.24 16.77
N GLU A 814 1.28 20.44 17.55
CA GLU A 814 1.38 18.99 17.36
C GLU A 814 1.10 18.18 18.61
N THR A 815 0.88 18.83 19.75
CA THR A 815 0.41 18.18 20.98
C THR A 815 -1.07 18.53 21.20
N PRO A 816 -1.89 17.61 21.74
CA PRO A 816 -3.25 17.91 22.15
C PRO A 816 -3.33 19.06 23.15
N ALA A 817 -2.32 19.20 24.02
CA ALA A 817 -2.24 20.28 25.01
C ALA A 817 -2.16 21.66 24.34
N ALA A 818 -1.27 21.84 23.36
CA ALA A 818 -1.18 23.09 22.60
C ALA A 818 -2.46 23.38 21.80
N ALA A 819 -3.10 22.35 21.26
CA ALA A 819 -4.36 22.51 20.54
C ALA A 819 -5.53 22.91 21.44
N ILE A 820 -5.61 22.36 22.66
CA ILE A 820 -6.63 22.72 23.64
C ILE A 820 -6.41 24.15 24.14
N ASN A 821 -5.16 24.53 24.41
CA ASN A 821 -4.77 25.86 24.90
C ASN A 821 -4.35 26.81 23.77
N ILE A 822 -5.00 26.69 22.61
CA ILE A 822 -4.52 27.37 21.40
C ILE A 822 -4.55 28.91 21.50
N GLU A 823 -5.54 29.49 22.20
CA GLU A 823 -5.66 30.95 22.36
C GLU A 823 -4.43 31.54 23.08
N GLU A 824 -4.03 30.88 24.16
CA GLU A 824 -2.82 31.20 24.92
C GLU A 824 -1.55 31.06 24.07
N VAL A 825 -1.46 30.01 23.26
CA VAL A 825 -0.32 29.81 22.33
C VAL A 825 -0.26 30.94 21.30
N LEU A 826 -1.41 31.35 20.74
CA LEU A 826 -1.51 32.39 19.70
C LEU A 826 -1.17 33.81 20.21
N GLU A 827 -1.29 34.05 21.52
CA GLU A 827 -0.91 35.33 22.13
C GLU A 827 0.61 35.56 22.04
N TYR A 828 1.41 34.49 22.20
CA TYR A 828 2.88 34.57 22.24
C TYR A 828 3.58 34.13 20.95
N SER A 829 2.85 33.56 20.00
CA SER A 829 3.37 33.09 18.72
C SER A 829 2.97 34.00 17.57
N ASP A 830 3.94 34.35 16.73
CA ASP A 830 3.73 35.18 15.53
C ASP A 830 2.93 34.45 14.45
N PHE A 831 3.06 33.12 14.41
CA PHE A 831 2.34 32.20 13.52
C PHE A 831 2.28 30.80 14.16
N ILE A 832 1.44 29.93 13.63
CA ILE A 832 1.40 28.52 14.04
C ILE A 832 1.59 27.59 12.85
N SER A 833 2.17 26.41 13.11
CA SER A 833 2.29 25.34 12.12
C SER A 833 1.72 24.05 12.67
N ILE A 834 0.77 23.44 11.98
CA ILE A 834 0.11 22.21 12.42
C ILE A 834 0.96 21.01 12.00
N GLY A 835 1.64 20.41 12.98
CA GLY A 835 2.34 19.13 12.84
C GLY A 835 1.33 17.99 12.90
N SER A 836 0.57 17.77 11.81
CA SER A 836 -0.57 16.82 11.83
C SER A 836 -0.16 15.39 12.20
N ASN A 837 1.09 15.03 11.95
CA ASN A 837 1.60 13.70 12.18
C ASN A 837 1.62 13.33 13.67
N ASP A 838 2.33 14.12 14.46
CA ASP A 838 2.39 13.98 15.91
C ASP A 838 1.04 14.32 16.56
N LEU A 839 0.29 15.28 16.02
CA LEU A 839 -1.05 15.63 16.51
C LEU A 839 -2.01 14.43 16.47
N VAL A 840 -2.06 13.71 15.35
CA VAL A 840 -2.89 12.51 15.19
C VAL A 840 -2.42 11.41 16.13
N GLN A 841 -1.11 11.18 16.20
CA GLN A 841 -0.51 10.16 17.07
C GLN A 841 -0.89 10.37 18.54
N TYR A 842 -0.72 11.58 19.08
CA TYR A 842 -1.02 11.85 20.49
C TYR A 842 -2.51 12.00 20.77
N THR A 843 -3.29 12.54 19.82
CA THR A 843 -4.75 12.64 20.00
C THR A 843 -5.40 11.27 20.08
N LEU A 844 -4.89 10.29 19.32
CA LEU A 844 -5.45 8.94 19.28
C LEU A 844 -4.72 7.96 20.20
N GLY A 845 -3.56 8.32 20.74
CA GLY A 845 -2.71 7.42 21.53
C GLY A 845 -2.12 6.28 20.71
N ILE A 846 -1.76 6.54 19.44
CA ILE A 846 -1.32 5.51 18.49
C ILE A 846 0.05 5.89 17.93
N ASP A 847 1.06 5.08 18.23
CA ASP A 847 2.36 5.17 17.59
C ASP A 847 2.26 4.71 16.13
N ARG A 848 2.57 5.63 15.21
CA ARG A 848 2.49 5.41 13.77
C ARG A 848 3.63 4.55 13.20
N ALA A 849 4.71 4.34 13.96
CA ALA A 849 5.81 3.43 13.65
C ALA A 849 5.54 2.01 14.17
N ASN A 850 4.61 1.86 15.12
CA ASN A 850 4.22 0.57 15.66
C ASN A 850 3.29 -0.17 14.69
N GLU A 851 3.84 -1.16 13.97
CA GLU A 851 3.15 -1.95 12.94
C GLU A 851 1.87 -2.63 13.43
N TYR A 852 1.75 -2.93 14.73
CA TYR A 852 0.58 -3.59 15.31
C TYR A 852 -0.64 -2.67 15.40
N VAL A 853 -0.42 -1.36 15.55
CA VAL A 853 -1.48 -0.37 15.79
C VAL A 853 -1.54 0.72 14.72
N SER A 854 -0.56 0.80 13.81
CA SER A 854 -0.48 1.82 12.75
C SER A 854 -1.74 1.90 11.88
N HIS A 855 -2.49 0.81 11.72
CA HIS A 855 -3.77 0.79 10.99
C HIS A 855 -4.92 1.57 11.66
N LEU A 856 -4.76 1.91 12.94
CA LEU A 856 -5.68 2.77 13.69
C LEU A 856 -5.33 4.25 13.54
N TYR A 857 -4.10 4.58 13.15
CA TYR A 857 -3.66 5.94 12.86
C TYR A 857 -4.44 6.46 11.66
N THR A 858 -5.34 7.41 11.89
CA THR A 858 -6.16 8.01 10.83
C THR A 858 -6.21 9.53 10.97
N PRO A 859 -5.64 10.27 10.01
CA PRO A 859 -5.67 11.73 10.04
C PRO A 859 -7.07 12.33 9.97
N TYR A 860 -8.03 11.57 9.43
CA TYR A 860 -9.42 11.99 9.27
C TYR A 860 -10.32 11.58 10.45
N HIS A 861 -9.74 11.21 11.60
CA HIS A 861 -10.51 10.90 12.78
C HIS A 861 -11.36 12.11 13.20
N PRO A 862 -12.65 11.93 13.58
CA PRO A 862 -13.50 13.06 13.96
C PRO A 862 -12.92 13.96 15.06
N SER A 863 -12.19 13.39 16.02
CA SER A 863 -11.50 14.17 17.07
C SER A 863 -10.39 15.07 16.50
N VAL A 864 -9.63 14.57 15.53
CA VAL A 864 -8.55 15.34 14.89
C VAL A 864 -9.16 16.49 14.07
N ILE A 865 -10.21 16.22 13.29
CA ILE A 865 -10.90 17.24 12.51
C ILE A 865 -11.48 18.35 13.40
N LYS A 866 -12.09 17.99 14.54
CA LYS A 866 -12.58 18.97 15.52
C LYS A 866 -11.46 19.82 16.11
N ILE A 867 -10.32 19.21 16.42
CA ILE A 867 -9.15 19.94 16.91
C ILE A 867 -8.64 20.92 15.84
N LEU A 868 -8.52 20.48 14.58
CA LEU A 868 -8.10 21.36 13.48
C LEU A 868 -9.06 22.55 13.30
N ASP A 869 -10.37 22.29 13.31
CA ASP A 869 -11.39 23.34 13.23
C ASP A 869 -11.28 24.36 14.38
N GLN A 870 -11.08 23.88 15.61
CA GLN A 870 -10.86 24.75 16.78
C GLN A 870 -9.60 25.60 16.62
N VAL A 871 -8.48 24.98 16.24
CA VAL A 871 -7.19 25.67 16.08
C VAL A 871 -7.27 26.73 14.98
N ILE A 872 -7.87 26.40 13.84
CA ILE A 872 -8.01 27.34 12.70
C ILE A 872 -8.95 28.49 13.06
N LYS A 873 -10.07 28.22 13.74
CA LYS A 873 -10.99 29.28 14.20
C LYS A 873 -10.32 30.25 15.16
N ALA A 874 -9.58 29.73 16.13
CA ALA A 874 -8.83 30.56 17.07
C ALA A 874 -7.78 31.39 16.33
N ALA A 875 -6.98 30.78 15.44
CA ALA A 875 -5.97 31.52 14.69
C ALA A 875 -6.56 32.62 13.80
N ASN A 876 -7.70 32.36 13.16
CA ASN A 876 -8.43 33.38 12.39
C ASN A 876 -8.93 34.52 13.28
N PHE A 877 -9.41 34.23 14.49
CA PHE A 877 -9.85 35.25 15.45
C PHE A 877 -8.69 36.13 15.94
N PHE A 878 -7.51 35.54 16.16
CA PHE A 878 -6.28 36.24 16.54
C PHE A 878 -5.50 36.83 15.35
N GLU A 879 -6.02 36.70 14.13
CA GLU A 879 -5.35 37.13 12.88
C GLU A 879 -3.92 36.60 12.74
N ARG A 880 -3.70 35.33 13.13
CA ARG A 880 -2.41 34.64 13.02
C ARG A 880 -2.36 33.73 11.80
N GLU A 881 -1.20 33.71 11.16
CA GLU A 881 -0.92 32.81 10.04
C GLU A 881 -0.93 31.34 10.52
N VAL A 882 -1.59 30.47 9.74
CA VAL A 882 -1.64 29.02 9.97
C VAL A 882 -1.03 28.28 8.80
N VAL A 883 0.02 27.51 9.07
CA VAL A 883 0.66 26.60 8.12
C VAL A 883 0.31 25.17 8.51
N VAL A 884 0.24 24.24 7.55
CA VAL A 884 0.09 22.80 7.84
C VAL A 884 1.25 22.06 7.17
N CYS A 885 2.14 21.49 7.97
CA CYS A 885 3.39 20.89 7.46
C CYS A 885 3.43 19.36 7.56
N GLY A 886 2.39 18.72 8.11
CA GLY A 886 2.26 17.26 8.14
C GLY A 886 1.84 16.66 6.79
N GLU A 887 1.48 15.38 6.76
CA GLU A 887 1.15 14.68 5.48
C GLU A 887 -0.27 14.96 4.96
N ILE A 888 -1.15 15.51 5.80
CA ILE A 888 -2.56 15.79 5.42
C ILE A 888 -2.66 16.65 4.15
N PRO A 889 -1.94 17.80 4.01
CA PRO A 889 -2.05 18.68 2.84
C PRO A 889 -1.53 18.04 1.55
N ALA A 890 -0.64 17.04 1.66
CA ALA A 890 -0.05 16.35 0.52
C ALA A 890 -0.92 15.19 -0.01
N THR A 891 -2.02 14.86 0.69
CA THR A 891 -2.91 13.75 0.35
C THR A 891 -4.15 14.28 -0.39
N PRO A 892 -4.28 14.08 -1.72
CA PRO A 892 -5.46 14.45 -2.49
C PRO A 892 -6.64 13.51 -2.21
#